data_AF-A0A6P0LRF0-F1
#
_entry.id   AF-A0A6P0LRF0-F1
#
_cell.length_a   1.000
_cell.length_b   1.000
_cell.length_c   1.000
_cell.angle_alpha   90.00
_cell.angle_beta   90.00
_cell.angle_gamma   90.00
#
_symmetry.space_group_name_H-M   'P 1'
#
loop_
_entity.id
_entity.type
_entity.pdbx_description
1 polymer ?
#
loop_
_entity_poly.entity_id
_entity_poly.type
_entity_poly.pdbx_seq_one_letter_code
_entity_poly.pdbx_strand_id
1 'polypeptide(L)'
;MDAKVSSPSSSNHIYSDWTVTETKFDPTQLHYKETVFTIGNGYLSTRGSFEEGYHGAWPMTLINGVYDDVPVVYTELANCPDWLPIVIVVEGERFRLDQGEILHYERQLDLHRGKLTRDLRWRSPGGKTIDIHVERFASMADDHVLALRFQITPVDFDGAIEIQASINGYPDNQGVLHWEWLKQGQISTGTNQTSEGGIWLHVRTRHTGIELGMASRVSVSGVDDAKIQLKGCEGHPTLATSLQVRSGQLVTLDKVITVFTSRDTETPEKVAQEHLVNQPDYLTLFSRHEAAWDKIWQDSDVVIEGDLNAQIAIRYNLFQLFISSPRHDDRVNIPAKTLSGFGYRGHVFWDTEIFMLPLMILTQPQIAKNLLTYRYHTLPGARRKAKLQGYPGAVYAWESADTGDEVTPRWVLSAEKDGDPIRIWCGDRELHITTDVVYGIWKYWQATGDDDWVVNYGAEIILDTAVFWGTRVEWNGKRERYELRDVIGPDEYHEGIDNNAFTNRMVQWHLETAQFVLDWLRREHPQKAKELEETLELTPSRVSLWSEIIRRMWIPYDHEKDLIEQCEGFFQIEDINLEDYEPRTRSMQALLGIEGASKKQVLKQPDVLMLLYLMREQYGVTSDPEKYREILQRNWDYYSPRTDHTYGSSLGPAVHAILACELGKTEEAYVHFMRAAMVDLENVRGNAHEGIHGASGGGVWQAIIFGCAGIKFTDDGPVAIPHFLPGWTRLKFKLQWRGKKYEFDLNPETSTQTAQSEATISPSSRPPGSPAQIQGVIFDLDGVITDTAEYHYQAWQKLADEQGIPFNREANEALRGLSRRESLMALLNGRSATEDQLQEMMDRKNKYYLELIKNISKADLLPGALELLTELKEAGIKAAIGSGSKNAKEVMERLGISDRIDSISDGYSVTRSKPAPDLFLHAAQQLGLEPAYCVVVEDAGSGVEAALAAGMWAVGLGPVERVGAAHLVLPSLEGVHWSNLHKQLAGNRLIPC
;
A
#
# COMPACT_ATOMS: atom_id res chain seq x y z
N MET A 1 -13.39 -25.89 34.73
CA MET A 1 -13.02 -27.27 34.34
C MET A 1 -11.98 -27.12 33.23
N ASP A 2 -10.79 -27.65 33.47
CA ASP A 2 -9.60 -27.47 32.64
C ASP A 2 -9.78 -28.10 31.24
N ALA A 3 -10.27 -27.32 30.28
CA ALA A 3 -10.15 -27.64 28.87
C ALA A 3 -8.76 -27.20 28.41
N LYS A 4 -7.78 -28.12 28.52
CA LYS A 4 -6.55 -28.02 27.73
C LYS A 4 -6.97 -27.92 26.27
N VAL A 5 -6.79 -26.74 25.67
CA VAL A 5 -6.69 -26.59 24.22
C VAL A 5 -5.50 -27.45 23.80
N SER A 6 -5.76 -28.69 23.43
CA SER A 6 -4.78 -29.53 22.77
C SER A 6 -4.59 -28.95 21.37
N SER A 7 -3.55 -28.14 21.18
CA SER A 7 -3.09 -27.77 19.85
C SER A 7 -2.75 -29.07 19.10
N PRO A 8 -3.40 -29.39 17.98
CA PRO A 8 -2.79 -30.33 17.05
C PRO A 8 -1.60 -29.59 16.46
N SER A 9 -0.39 -29.82 16.99
CA SER A 9 0.84 -29.38 16.37
C SER A 9 1.04 -30.19 15.08
N SER A 10 0.35 -29.78 14.01
CA SER A 10 0.51 -30.31 12.65
C SER A 10 0.94 -29.24 11.66
N SER A 11 1.24 -28.02 12.11
CA SER A 11 1.72 -26.97 11.20
C SER A 11 3.17 -27.29 10.80
N ASN A 12 3.37 -27.62 9.51
CA ASN A 12 4.70 -27.65 8.87
C ASN A 12 5.29 -26.23 8.72
N HIS A 13 4.90 -25.28 9.58
CA HIS A 13 5.35 -23.90 9.57
C HIS A 13 6.29 -23.64 10.73
N ILE A 14 7.40 -22.96 10.45
CA ILE A 14 8.24 -22.34 11.46
C ILE A 14 8.05 -20.83 11.33
N TYR A 15 7.71 -20.19 12.45
CA TYR A 15 7.59 -18.74 12.53
C TYR A 15 8.83 -18.16 13.22
N SER A 16 9.37 -17.12 12.61
CA SER A 16 10.31 -16.20 13.27
C SER A 16 9.68 -14.81 13.34
N ASP A 17 10.42 -13.81 13.79
CA ASP A 17 9.92 -12.44 13.98
C ASP A 17 9.34 -11.82 12.69
N TRP A 18 9.92 -12.16 11.53
CA TRP A 18 9.57 -11.59 10.21
C TRP A 18 9.37 -12.64 9.11
N THR A 19 9.55 -13.93 9.41
CA THR A 19 9.57 -14.97 8.38
C THR A 19 8.53 -16.05 8.64
N VAL A 20 7.78 -16.37 7.60
CA VAL A 20 6.91 -17.56 7.53
C VAL A 20 7.63 -18.62 6.71
N THR A 21 7.99 -19.74 7.33
CA THR A 21 8.75 -20.82 6.69
C THR A 21 7.93 -22.08 6.55
N GLU A 22 7.87 -22.68 5.36
CA GLU A 22 7.38 -24.03 5.11
C GLU A 22 8.55 -24.97 4.88
N THR A 23 8.75 -25.95 5.76
CA THR A 23 9.91 -26.87 5.72
C THR A 23 9.66 -28.18 5.01
N LYS A 24 8.45 -28.37 4.46
CA LYS A 24 8.08 -29.59 3.75
C LYS A 24 7.00 -29.30 2.73
N PHE A 25 7.20 -29.80 1.51
CA PHE A 25 6.16 -29.82 0.49
C PHE A 25 5.08 -30.87 0.82
N ASP A 26 3.82 -30.43 0.91
CA ASP A 26 2.64 -31.28 1.06
C ASP A 26 1.62 -30.94 -0.05
N PRO A 27 1.44 -31.82 -1.05
CA PRO A 27 0.55 -31.53 -2.18
C PRO A 27 -0.92 -31.40 -1.78
N THR A 28 -1.33 -31.92 -0.61
CA THR A 28 -2.72 -31.79 -0.14
C THR A 28 -3.05 -30.37 0.32
N GLN A 29 -2.03 -29.55 0.56
CA GLN A 29 -2.15 -28.15 1.00
C GLN A 29 -1.78 -27.15 -0.08
N LEU A 30 -1.58 -27.59 -1.33
CA LEU A 30 -1.01 -26.80 -2.42
C LEU A 30 -1.65 -25.41 -2.55
N HIS A 31 -2.96 -25.34 -2.78
CA HIS A 31 -3.67 -24.08 -3.02
C HIS A 31 -3.73 -23.16 -1.82
N TYR A 32 -3.84 -23.75 -0.64
CA TYR A 32 -3.78 -22.99 0.60
C TYR A 32 -2.41 -22.31 0.72
N LYS A 33 -1.33 -23.06 0.49
CA LYS A 33 0.03 -22.54 0.61
C LYS A 33 0.39 -21.55 -0.50
N GLU A 34 -0.08 -21.77 -1.72
CA GLU A 34 0.02 -20.77 -2.79
C GLU A 34 -0.55 -19.42 -2.37
N THR A 35 -1.65 -19.40 -1.61
CA THR A 35 -2.22 -18.17 -1.05
C THR A 35 -1.31 -17.58 0.02
N VAL A 36 -0.86 -18.40 0.98
CA VAL A 36 -0.05 -17.92 2.12
C VAL A 36 1.22 -17.19 1.66
N PHE A 37 1.85 -17.70 0.62
CA PHE A 37 3.11 -17.20 0.07
C PHE A 37 2.92 -16.18 -1.06
N THR A 38 1.76 -15.52 -1.15
CA THR A 38 1.49 -14.42 -2.09
C THR A 38 2.40 -13.23 -1.81
N ILE A 39 2.93 -12.63 -2.87
CA ILE A 39 3.73 -11.38 -2.84
C ILE A 39 3.11 -10.36 -3.81
N GLY A 40 3.38 -9.07 -3.61
CA GLY A 40 2.83 -8.00 -4.44
C GLY A 40 3.37 -6.62 -4.07
N ASN A 41 2.82 -5.57 -4.69
CA ASN A 41 3.32 -4.19 -4.54
C ASN A 41 2.22 -3.12 -4.51
N GLY A 42 0.94 -3.51 -4.46
CA GLY A 42 -0.20 -2.59 -4.45
C GLY A 42 -0.80 -2.33 -5.84
N TYR A 43 -0.02 -2.51 -6.91
CA TYR A 43 -0.53 -2.57 -8.28
C TYR A 43 -0.96 -3.98 -8.64
N LEU A 44 -0.11 -4.96 -8.32
CA LEU A 44 -0.37 -6.38 -8.59
C LEU A 44 0.04 -7.29 -7.43
N SER A 45 -0.48 -8.50 -7.43
CA SER A 45 0.02 -9.58 -6.58
C SER A 45 0.08 -10.89 -7.35
N THR A 46 1.01 -11.76 -6.95
CA THR A 46 1.22 -13.08 -7.53
C THR A 46 1.28 -14.14 -6.43
N ARG A 47 0.60 -15.26 -6.65
CA ARG A 47 0.55 -16.37 -5.69
C ARG A 47 1.92 -17.02 -5.52
N GLY A 48 2.12 -17.68 -4.40
CA GLY A 48 3.31 -18.45 -4.05
C GLY A 48 3.53 -19.73 -4.87
N SER A 49 2.97 -19.87 -6.08
CA SER A 49 3.11 -21.05 -6.93
C SER A 49 4.55 -21.28 -7.41
N PHE A 50 4.90 -22.51 -7.75
CA PHE A 50 6.28 -22.89 -8.08
C PHE A 50 6.68 -22.53 -9.51
N GLU A 51 7.93 -22.11 -9.69
CA GLU A 51 8.50 -21.68 -10.97
C GLU A 51 8.48 -22.79 -12.04
N GLU A 52 8.71 -24.03 -11.64
CA GLU A 52 8.71 -25.22 -12.51
C GLU A 52 7.30 -25.72 -12.88
N GLY A 53 6.28 -25.17 -12.21
CA GLY A 53 4.90 -25.62 -12.24
C GLY A 53 4.66 -26.92 -11.46
N TYR A 54 3.41 -27.16 -11.08
CA TYR A 54 2.97 -28.40 -10.43
C TYR A 54 1.59 -28.81 -10.94
N HIS A 55 1.32 -30.12 -11.01
CA HIS A 55 0.03 -30.60 -11.47
C HIS A 55 -1.10 -30.16 -10.54
N GLY A 56 -2.10 -29.48 -11.11
CA GLY A 56 -3.22 -28.94 -10.35
C GLY A 56 -2.90 -27.67 -9.57
N ALA A 57 -1.73 -27.03 -9.75
CA ALA A 57 -1.46 -25.70 -9.17
C ALA A 57 -2.37 -24.61 -9.75
N TRP A 58 -2.56 -23.53 -9.00
CA TRP A 58 -3.26 -22.32 -9.45
C TRP A 58 -2.29 -21.13 -9.48
N PRO A 59 -1.34 -21.08 -10.44
CA PRO A 59 -0.54 -19.89 -10.66
C PRO A 59 -1.45 -18.73 -11.02
N MET A 60 -1.26 -17.61 -10.32
CA MET A 60 -2.11 -16.44 -10.49
C MET A 60 -1.29 -15.18 -10.33
N THR A 61 -1.54 -14.22 -11.21
CA THR A 61 -1.14 -12.83 -11.05
C THR A 61 -2.35 -11.95 -11.32
N LEU A 62 -2.79 -11.17 -10.33
CA LEU A 62 -3.91 -10.24 -10.47
C LEU A 62 -3.39 -8.80 -10.41
N ILE A 63 -3.94 -7.93 -11.25
CA ILE A 63 -3.68 -6.49 -11.27
C ILE A 63 -4.96 -5.77 -10.89
N ASN A 64 -4.86 -4.79 -10.00
CA ASN A 64 -6.00 -3.96 -9.60
C ASN A 64 -6.69 -3.33 -10.83
N GLY A 65 -8.01 -3.49 -10.92
CA GLY A 65 -8.83 -2.88 -11.98
C GLY A 65 -8.81 -3.59 -13.34
N VAL A 66 -8.07 -4.69 -13.52
CA VAL A 66 -8.10 -5.48 -14.77
C VAL A 66 -9.25 -6.49 -14.69
N TYR A 67 -10.48 -5.99 -14.75
CA TYR A 67 -11.67 -6.82 -14.83
C TYR A 67 -11.99 -7.19 -16.28
N ASP A 68 -12.57 -8.37 -16.46
CA ASP A 68 -13.18 -8.78 -17.71
C ASP A 68 -14.55 -9.43 -17.43
N ASP A 69 -15.47 -9.25 -18.36
CA ASP A 69 -16.80 -9.84 -18.26
C ASP A 69 -16.79 -11.23 -18.89
N VAL A 70 -17.35 -12.22 -18.20
CA VAL A 70 -17.65 -13.53 -18.79
C VAL A 70 -19.14 -13.52 -19.16
N PRO A 71 -19.50 -13.47 -20.46
CA PRO A 71 -20.90 -13.40 -20.87
C PRO A 71 -21.69 -14.54 -20.26
N VAL A 72 -22.89 -14.22 -19.73
CA VAL A 72 -23.83 -15.15 -19.07
C VAL A 72 -23.48 -15.46 -17.60
N VAL A 73 -22.29 -15.12 -17.10
CA VAL A 73 -21.86 -15.55 -15.76
C VAL A 73 -21.59 -14.37 -14.81
N TYR A 74 -20.54 -13.58 -15.03
CA TYR A 74 -20.11 -12.52 -14.09
C TYR A 74 -18.92 -11.71 -14.59
N THR A 75 -18.68 -10.57 -13.92
CA THR A 75 -17.43 -9.80 -13.97
C THR A 75 -16.45 -10.37 -12.95
N GLU A 76 -15.15 -10.42 -13.28
CA GLU A 76 -14.09 -10.80 -12.33
C GLU A 76 -12.72 -10.23 -12.74
N LEU A 77 -11.77 -10.18 -11.80
CA LEU A 77 -10.38 -9.86 -12.14
C LEU A 77 -9.77 -10.95 -13.02
N ALA A 78 -9.22 -10.57 -14.17
CA ALA A 78 -8.58 -11.50 -15.10
C ALA A 78 -7.19 -11.93 -14.59
N ASN A 79 -6.95 -13.24 -14.50
CA ASN A 79 -5.63 -13.79 -14.21
C ASN A 79 -4.66 -13.41 -15.34
N CYS A 80 -3.64 -12.62 -15.05
CA CYS A 80 -2.70 -12.10 -16.03
C CYS A 80 -1.73 -13.18 -16.53
N PRO A 81 -1.07 -12.98 -17.69
CA PRO A 81 -0.06 -13.91 -18.20
C PRO A 81 0.96 -14.32 -17.13
N ASP A 82 1.24 -15.62 -17.05
CA ASP A 82 2.09 -16.16 -16.00
C ASP A 82 3.56 -15.96 -16.36
N TRP A 83 4.24 -15.20 -15.52
CA TRP A 83 5.63 -14.79 -15.68
C TRP A 83 6.62 -15.69 -14.93
N LEU A 84 6.15 -16.59 -14.07
CA LEU A 84 6.97 -17.49 -13.27
C LEU A 84 7.66 -18.64 -14.03
N PRO A 85 7.11 -19.21 -15.13
CA PRO A 85 7.60 -20.46 -15.68
C PRO A 85 9.11 -20.51 -15.95
N ILE A 86 9.76 -21.50 -15.32
CA ILE A 86 11.15 -21.91 -15.51
C ILE A 86 11.21 -23.44 -15.59
N VAL A 87 11.54 -23.98 -16.75
CA VAL A 87 11.75 -25.43 -16.94
C VAL A 87 13.23 -25.75 -16.84
N ILE A 88 13.58 -26.65 -15.91
CA ILE A 88 14.93 -27.20 -15.77
C ILE A 88 14.95 -28.65 -16.24
N VAL A 89 15.92 -28.99 -17.09
CA VAL A 89 16.19 -30.36 -17.53
C VAL A 89 17.64 -30.70 -17.23
N VAL A 90 17.86 -31.72 -16.41
CA VAL A 90 19.18 -32.21 -15.99
C VAL A 90 19.47 -33.51 -16.71
N GLU A 91 20.50 -33.56 -17.57
CA GLU A 91 20.87 -34.77 -18.32
C GLU A 91 19.68 -35.45 -19.05
N GLY A 92 18.75 -34.63 -19.57
CA GLY A 92 17.54 -35.09 -20.26
C GLY A 92 16.33 -35.38 -19.36
N GLU A 93 16.47 -35.27 -18.03
CA GLU A 93 15.39 -35.47 -17.06
C GLU A 93 14.86 -34.13 -16.53
N ARG A 94 13.56 -33.88 -16.68
CA ARG A 94 12.94 -32.63 -16.21
C ARG A 94 12.83 -32.62 -14.68
N PHE A 95 13.27 -31.54 -14.04
CA PHE A 95 13.00 -31.28 -12.63
C PHE A 95 11.50 -31.11 -12.38
N ARG A 96 10.96 -31.90 -11.45
CA ARG A 96 9.56 -31.83 -11.00
C ARG A 96 9.48 -32.21 -9.52
N LEU A 97 8.54 -31.64 -8.79
CA LEU A 97 8.31 -32.02 -7.38
C LEU A 97 7.61 -33.39 -7.23
N ASP A 98 6.94 -33.88 -8.28
CA ASP A 98 6.25 -35.19 -8.29
C ASP A 98 7.04 -36.30 -9.00
N GLN A 99 8.27 -36.03 -9.46
CA GLN A 99 9.18 -37.02 -10.04
C GLN A 99 10.60 -36.85 -9.51
N GLY A 100 11.29 -37.95 -9.21
CA GLY A 100 12.58 -37.92 -8.50
C GLY A 100 12.40 -37.92 -6.98
N GLU A 101 13.42 -37.51 -6.25
CA GLU A 101 13.47 -37.51 -4.78
C GLU A 101 13.80 -36.11 -4.24
N ILE A 102 12.91 -35.55 -3.41
CA ILE A 102 13.15 -34.31 -2.67
C ILE A 102 13.94 -34.65 -1.40
N LEU A 103 15.22 -34.28 -1.37
CA LEU A 103 16.13 -34.54 -0.25
C LEU A 103 16.09 -33.43 0.80
N HIS A 104 15.78 -32.21 0.39
CA HIS A 104 15.58 -31.05 1.25
C HIS A 104 14.60 -30.08 0.58
N TYR A 105 13.76 -29.41 1.36
CA TYR A 105 12.81 -28.40 0.91
C TYR A 105 12.61 -27.35 2.00
N GLU A 106 12.68 -26.10 1.63
CA GLU A 106 12.29 -24.97 2.47
C GLU A 106 11.77 -23.83 1.59
N ARG A 107 10.65 -23.23 1.95
CA ARG A 107 10.11 -22.02 1.30
C ARG A 107 9.82 -20.97 2.36
N GLN A 108 10.34 -19.76 2.17
CA GLN A 108 10.26 -18.69 3.17
C GLN A 108 9.67 -17.42 2.58
N LEU A 109 8.69 -16.83 3.26
CA LEU A 109 8.24 -15.46 2.99
C LEU A 109 8.86 -14.54 4.04
N ASP A 110 9.74 -13.66 3.60
CA ASP A 110 10.28 -12.56 4.39
C ASP A 110 9.35 -11.35 4.27
N LEU A 111 8.63 -11.07 5.34
CA LEU A 111 7.64 -9.99 5.40
C LEU A 111 8.30 -8.61 5.50
N HIS A 112 9.49 -8.52 6.10
CA HIS A 112 10.22 -7.26 6.24
C HIS A 112 10.67 -6.76 4.87
N ARG A 113 11.18 -7.69 4.05
CA ARG A 113 11.77 -7.39 2.74
C ARG A 113 10.86 -7.68 1.56
N GLY A 114 9.65 -8.21 1.80
CA GLY A 114 8.71 -8.64 0.77
C GLY A 114 9.26 -9.62 -0.26
N LYS A 115 10.11 -10.55 0.19
CA LYS A 115 10.82 -11.50 -0.66
C LYS A 115 10.34 -12.92 -0.37
N LEU A 116 10.00 -13.67 -1.43
CA LEU A 116 9.77 -15.10 -1.36
C LEU A 116 11.04 -15.84 -1.77
N THR A 117 11.52 -16.74 -0.92
CA THR A 117 12.67 -17.61 -1.22
C THR A 117 12.30 -19.08 -1.16
N ARG A 118 13.03 -19.91 -1.90
CA ARG A 118 12.89 -21.37 -1.85
C ARG A 118 14.24 -22.05 -2.02
N ASP A 119 14.56 -22.93 -1.09
CA ASP A 119 15.73 -23.79 -1.08
C ASP A 119 15.30 -25.25 -1.26
N LEU A 120 15.91 -25.95 -2.19
CA LEU A 120 15.55 -27.31 -2.53
C LEU A 120 16.78 -28.12 -2.92
N ARG A 121 16.90 -29.34 -2.38
CA ARG A 121 17.80 -30.35 -2.93
C ARG A 121 16.98 -31.45 -3.58
N TRP A 122 17.17 -31.65 -4.87
CA TRP A 122 16.43 -32.65 -5.66
C TRP A 122 17.39 -33.63 -6.33
N ARG A 123 17.01 -34.90 -6.32
CA ARG A 123 17.70 -35.97 -7.04
C ARG A 123 16.80 -36.49 -8.16
N SER A 124 17.32 -36.49 -9.39
CA SER A 124 16.63 -37.01 -10.56
C SER A 124 16.41 -38.53 -10.48
N PRO A 125 15.46 -39.10 -11.24
CA PRO A 125 15.29 -40.55 -11.32
C PRO A 125 16.57 -41.30 -11.77
N GLY A 126 17.38 -40.70 -12.64
CA GLY A 126 18.71 -41.18 -13.03
C GLY A 126 19.81 -40.99 -11.98
N GLY A 127 19.50 -40.44 -10.81
CA GLY A 127 20.40 -40.32 -9.66
C GLY A 127 21.28 -39.07 -9.66
N LYS A 128 20.97 -38.04 -10.46
CA LYS A 128 21.72 -36.78 -10.51
C LYS A 128 21.16 -35.79 -9.49
N THR A 129 22.00 -35.24 -8.63
CA THR A 129 21.57 -34.34 -7.56
C THR A 129 21.89 -32.88 -7.90
N ILE A 130 20.91 -31.99 -7.74
CA ILE A 130 21.09 -30.53 -7.83
C ILE A 130 20.58 -29.84 -6.57
N ASP A 131 21.23 -28.73 -6.22
CA ASP A 131 20.71 -27.73 -5.28
C ASP A 131 20.08 -26.59 -6.09
N ILE A 132 18.90 -26.17 -5.68
CA ILE A 132 18.15 -25.04 -6.24
C ILE A 132 17.94 -24.02 -5.12
N HIS A 133 18.26 -22.75 -5.42
CA HIS A 133 17.89 -21.60 -4.60
C HIS A 133 17.14 -20.59 -5.48
N VAL A 134 15.96 -20.18 -5.05
CA VAL A 134 15.12 -19.22 -5.79
C VAL A 134 14.80 -18.04 -4.89
N GLU A 135 14.84 -16.85 -5.45
CA GLU A 135 14.40 -15.62 -4.82
C GLU A 135 13.50 -14.85 -5.77
N ARG A 136 12.35 -14.33 -5.31
CA ARG A 136 11.51 -13.45 -6.11
C ARG A 136 10.78 -12.40 -5.30
N PHE A 137 10.51 -11.26 -5.93
CA PHE A 137 9.76 -10.16 -5.36
C PHE A 137 8.98 -9.37 -6.42
N ALA A 138 7.90 -8.73 -5.99
CA ALA A 138 7.21 -7.68 -6.73
C ALA A 138 7.72 -6.34 -6.24
N SER A 139 8.28 -5.52 -7.12
CA SER A 139 8.98 -4.31 -6.70
C SER A 139 8.02 -3.29 -6.08
N MET A 140 8.13 -3.11 -4.78
CA MET A 140 7.53 -1.99 -4.05
C MET A 140 8.12 -0.60 -4.41
N ALA A 141 9.24 -0.54 -5.14
CA ALA A 141 9.84 0.73 -5.58
C ALA A 141 9.41 1.15 -6.99
N ASP A 142 8.86 0.21 -7.76
CA ASP A 142 8.39 0.40 -9.13
C ASP A 142 7.28 -0.62 -9.39
N ASP A 143 6.04 -0.12 -9.35
CA ASP A 143 4.81 -0.92 -9.39
C ASP A 143 4.73 -1.86 -10.61
N HIS A 144 5.47 -1.55 -11.67
CA HIS A 144 5.46 -2.29 -12.94
C HIS A 144 6.58 -3.32 -13.06
N VAL A 145 7.41 -3.54 -12.03
CA VAL A 145 8.58 -4.44 -12.08
C VAL A 145 8.43 -5.67 -11.18
N LEU A 146 8.70 -6.85 -11.73
CA LEU A 146 8.86 -8.11 -10.99
C LEU A 146 10.27 -8.68 -11.26
N ALA A 147 10.85 -9.35 -10.27
CA ALA A 147 12.17 -9.94 -10.43
C ALA A 147 12.24 -11.32 -9.78
N LEU A 148 13.00 -12.22 -10.41
CA LEU A 148 13.26 -13.57 -9.97
C LEU A 148 14.72 -13.90 -10.23
N ARG A 149 15.38 -14.49 -9.23
CA ARG A 149 16.71 -15.08 -9.33
C ARG A 149 16.58 -16.58 -9.10
N PHE A 150 17.07 -17.38 -10.03
CA PHE A 150 17.06 -18.84 -9.99
C PHE A 150 18.48 -19.36 -10.05
N GLN A 151 18.91 -20.06 -9.00
CA GLN A 151 20.26 -20.56 -8.83
C GLN A 151 20.27 -22.08 -8.81
N ILE A 152 21.22 -22.68 -9.53
CA ILE A 152 21.34 -24.13 -9.66
C ILE A 152 22.79 -24.53 -9.44
N THR A 153 23.02 -25.51 -8.56
CA THR A 153 24.35 -26.10 -8.32
C THR A 153 24.29 -27.62 -8.51
N PRO A 154 24.98 -28.20 -9.51
CA PRO A 154 25.16 -29.65 -9.61
C PRO A 154 25.96 -30.17 -8.41
N VAL A 155 25.51 -31.24 -7.77
CA VAL A 155 26.15 -31.75 -6.54
C VAL A 155 27.12 -32.88 -6.86
N ASP A 156 26.70 -33.88 -7.62
CA ASP A 156 27.40 -35.16 -7.78
C ASP A 156 27.67 -35.54 -9.25
N PHE A 157 27.56 -34.58 -10.18
CA PHE A 157 27.79 -34.82 -11.60
C PHE A 157 28.35 -33.61 -12.35
N ASP A 158 29.00 -33.92 -13.46
CA ASP A 158 29.29 -33.00 -14.56
C ASP A 158 28.35 -33.37 -15.72
N GLY A 159 27.79 -32.39 -16.43
CA GLY A 159 26.84 -32.68 -17.51
C GLY A 159 26.11 -31.46 -18.06
N ALA A 160 25.04 -31.72 -18.79
CA ALA A 160 24.18 -30.74 -19.41
C ALA A 160 23.01 -30.34 -18.49
N ILE A 161 22.79 -29.04 -18.35
CA ILE A 161 21.56 -28.46 -17.82
C ILE A 161 20.92 -27.59 -18.90
N GLU A 162 19.66 -27.87 -19.23
CA GLU A 162 18.85 -26.99 -20.05
C GLU A 162 17.91 -26.18 -19.17
N ILE A 163 17.82 -24.88 -19.47
CA ILE A 163 16.95 -23.94 -18.78
C ILE A 163 16.06 -23.28 -19.82
N GLN A 164 14.75 -23.22 -19.55
CA GLN A 164 13.78 -22.49 -20.36
C GLN A 164 13.00 -21.53 -19.47
N ALA A 165 12.95 -20.25 -19.82
CA ALA A 165 12.20 -19.23 -19.12
C ALA A 165 11.20 -18.60 -20.09
N SER A 166 9.92 -18.64 -19.75
CA SER A 166 8.84 -18.21 -20.65
C SER A 166 7.88 -17.23 -19.99
N ILE A 167 7.07 -16.56 -20.82
CA ILE A 167 5.84 -15.91 -20.39
C ILE A 167 4.69 -16.78 -20.93
N ASN A 168 3.80 -17.27 -20.07
CA ASN A 168 2.63 -18.04 -20.48
C ASN A 168 1.42 -17.13 -20.67
N GLY A 169 1.04 -16.91 -21.94
CA GLY A 169 -0.09 -16.07 -22.33
C GLY A 169 -1.47 -16.73 -22.29
N TYR A 170 -1.59 -17.94 -21.74
CA TYR A 170 -2.86 -18.66 -21.61
C TYR A 170 -3.25 -18.96 -20.15
N PRO A 171 -3.25 -17.97 -19.25
CA PRO A 171 -3.79 -18.15 -17.90
C PRO A 171 -5.30 -18.33 -17.95
N ASP A 172 -5.84 -19.08 -16.99
CA ASP A 172 -7.27 -19.21 -16.76
C ASP A 172 -7.67 -18.78 -15.35
N ASN A 173 -8.95 -18.42 -15.20
CA ASN A 173 -9.67 -18.28 -13.95
C ASN A 173 -10.47 -19.57 -13.73
N GLN A 174 -9.84 -20.60 -13.17
CA GLN A 174 -10.47 -21.89 -12.89
C GLN A 174 -11.19 -22.51 -14.10
N GLY A 175 -10.55 -22.42 -15.27
CA GLY A 175 -11.06 -22.93 -16.55
C GLY A 175 -11.73 -21.88 -17.45
N VAL A 176 -11.83 -20.62 -17.03
CA VAL A 176 -12.33 -19.51 -17.85
C VAL A 176 -11.15 -18.70 -18.42
N LEU A 177 -11.13 -18.51 -19.75
CA LEU A 177 -10.09 -17.72 -20.42
C LEU A 177 -10.58 -16.30 -20.67
N HIS A 178 -9.82 -15.32 -20.21
CA HIS A 178 -10.11 -13.89 -20.36
C HIS A 178 -9.31 -13.19 -21.46
N TRP A 179 -8.21 -13.80 -21.90
CA TRP A 179 -7.28 -13.14 -22.81
C TRP A 179 -7.41 -13.63 -24.25
N GLU A 180 -7.25 -12.69 -25.17
CA GLU A 180 -6.93 -12.90 -26.57
C GLU A 180 -5.45 -12.57 -26.80
N TRP A 181 -4.74 -13.47 -27.45
CA TRP A 181 -3.38 -13.20 -27.89
C TRP A 181 -3.40 -12.21 -29.07
N LEU A 182 -2.58 -11.16 -28.99
CA LEU A 182 -2.42 -10.19 -30.07
C LEU A 182 -1.08 -10.39 -30.78
N LYS A 183 0.03 -10.27 -30.04
CA LYS A 183 1.39 -10.29 -30.59
C LYS A 183 2.40 -10.77 -29.54
N GLN A 184 3.58 -11.14 -30.01
CA GLN A 184 4.77 -11.39 -29.19
C GLN A 184 6.03 -11.11 -30.01
N GLY A 185 7.18 -11.01 -29.35
CA GLY A 185 8.44 -10.84 -30.06
C GLY A 185 9.65 -10.91 -29.16
N GLN A 186 10.79 -10.49 -29.74
CA GLN A 186 12.07 -10.34 -29.05
C GLN A 186 12.35 -8.87 -28.76
N ILE A 187 13.15 -8.64 -27.72
CA ILE A 187 13.68 -7.32 -27.36
C ILE A 187 15.19 -7.35 -27.54
N SER A 188 15.74 -6.31 -28.16
CA SER A 188 17.18 -6.06 -28.09
C SER A 188 17.51 -5.59 -26.69
N THR A 189 18.31 -6.36 -25.96
CA THR A 189 18.65 -6.06 -24.56
C THR A 189 19.65 -4.92 -24.42
N GLY A 190 20.06 -4.29 -25.54
CA GLY A 190 21.06 -3.22 -25.57
C GLY A 190 22.49 -3.71 -25.31
N THR A 191 22.67 -5.00 -25.01
CA THR A 191 23.96 -5.64 -24.76
C THR A 191 24.33 -6.54 -25.93
N ASN A 192 25.62 -6.56 -26.31
CA ASN A 192 26.14 -7.54 -27.29
C ASN A 192 26.46 -8.90 -26.64
N GLN A 193 25.91 -9.17 -25.44
CA GLN A 193 26.20 -10.38 -24.67
C GLN A 193 25.26 -11.51 -25.11
N THR A 194 25.82 -12.67 -25.46
CA THR A 194 25.01 -13.84 -25.84
C THR A 194 24.34 -14.53 -24.66
N SER A 195 24.77 -14.20 -23.44
CA SER A 195 24.25 -14.70 -22.16
C SER A 195 23.00 -13.96 -21.68
N GLU A 196 22.47 -13.03 -22.50
CA GLU A 196 21.30 -12.22 -22.20
C GLU A 196 20.30 -12.26 -23.36
N GLY A 197 19.01 -12.26 -23.05
CA GLY A 197 17.95 -12.24 -24.06
C GLY A 197 16.68 -11.59 -23.53
N GLY A 198 15.90 -11.00 -24.45
CA GLY A 198 14.64 -10.34 -24.12
C GLY A 198 13.48 -10.83 -24.99
N ILE A 199 12.29 -10.95 -24.38
CA ILE A 199 11.03 -11.33 -25.03
C ILE A 199 9.89 -10.45 -24.54
N TRP A 200 8.81 -10.36 -25.30
CA TRP A 200 7.58 -9.71 -24.88
C TRP A 200 6.33 -10.41 -25.41
N LEU A 201 5.22 -10.16 -24.73
CA LEU A 201 3.88 -10.65 -25.01
C LEU A 201 2.88 -9.49 -24.93
N HIS A 202 1.93 -9.45 -25.86
CA HIS A 202 0.84 -8.49 -25.91
C HIS A 202 -0.48 -9.25 -26.06
N VAL A 203 -1.36 -9.03 -25.08
CA VAL A 203 -2.68 -9.66 -25.00
C VAL A 203 -3.75 -8.60 -24.76
N ARG A 204 -5.01 -8.97 -24.93
CA ARG A 204 -6.16 -8.11 -24.66
C ARG A 204 -7.30 -8.91 -24.03
N THR A 205 -7.99 -8.34 -23.04
CA THR A 205 -9.17 -8.99 -22.46
C THR A 205 -10.27 -9.13 -23.50
N ARG A 206 -11.07 -10.19 -23.42
CA ARG A 206 -12.03 -10.57 -24.45
C ARG A 206 -13.21 -9.62 -24.55
N HIS A 207 -13.67 -9.08 -23.43
CA HIS A 207 -14.89 -8.28 -23.37
C HIS A 207 -14.61 -6.82 -23.06
N THR A 208 -13.78 -6.54 -22.06
CA THR A 208 -13.47 -5.15 -21.66
C THR A 208 -12.43 -4.49 -22.58
N GLY A 209 -11.72 -5.27 -23.38
CA GLY A 209 -10.73 -4.76 -24.34
C GLY A 209 -9.50 -4.13 -23.70
N ILE A 210 -9.23 -4.41 -22.42
CA ILE A 210 -8.04 -3.95 -21.71
C ILE A 210 -6.84 -4.67 -22.31
N GLU A 211 -5.87 -3.91 -22.83
CA GLU A 211 -4.64 -4.47 -23.36
C GLU A 211 -3.60 -4.60 -22.25
N LEU A 212 -2.77 -5.66 -22.31
CA LEU A 212 -1.66 -5.88 -21.39
C LEU A 212 -0.40 -6.21 -22.19
N GLY A 213 0.65 -5.45 -21.90
CA GLY A 213 2.00 -5.67 -22.39
C GLY A 213 2.88 -6.21 -21.28
N MET A 214 3.53 -7.34 -21.52
CA MET A 214 4.49 -7.94 -20.58
C MET A 214 5.81 -8.22 -21.29
N ALA A 215 6.91 -7.73 -20.73
CA ALA A 215 8.24 -7.93 -21.26
C ALA A 215 9.13 -8.62 -20.22
N SER A 216 10.01 -9.52 -20.67
CA SER A 216 10.95 -10.26 -19.83
C SER A 216 12.37 -10.18 -20.38
N ARG A 217 13.33 -9.87 -19.50
CA ARG A 217 14.77 -10.04 -19.74
C ARG A 217 15.27 -11.20 -18.91
N VAL A 218 16.08 -12.06 -19.52
CA VAL A 218 16.78 -13.16 -18.85
C VAL A 218 18.28 -12.98 -19.05
N SER A 219 19.03 -13.04 -17.96
CA SER A 219 20.50 -12.97 -17.97
C SER A 219 21.07 -14.18 -17.21
N VAL A 220 22.05 -14.87 -17.80
CA VAL A 220 22.68 -16.07 -17.20
C VAL A 220 24.15 -15.77 -16.87
N SER A 221 24.57 -16.18 -15.67
CA SER A 221 25.94 -16.00 -15.17
C SER A 221 26.44 -17.24 -14.39
N GLY A 222 27.75 -17.30 -14.11
CA GLY A 222 28.41 -18.43 -13.42
C GLY A 222 28.91 -19.55 -14.33
N VAL A 223 28.71 -19.43 -15.63
CA VAL A 223 29.12 -20.38 -16.68
C VAL A 223 29.70 -19.64 -17.88
N ASP A 224 30.75 -20.18 -18.46
CA ASP A 224 31.33 -19.68 -19.70
C ASP A 224 30.43 -20.02 -20.89
N ASP A 225 30.40 -19.17 -21.92
CA ASP A 225 29.72 -19.41 -23.20
C ASP A 225 28.19 -19.66 -23.15
N ALA A 226 27.49 -19.19 -22.11
CA ALA A 226 26.03 -19.21 -22.09
C ALA A 226 25.46 -18.49 -23.33
N LYS A 227 24.62 -19.21 -24.09
CA LYS A 227 23.94 -18.69 -25.28
C LYS A 227 22.45 -18.84 -25.09
N ILE A 228 21.77 -17.71 -24.95
CA ILE A 228 20.32 -17.65 -24.89
C ILE A 228 19.77 -17.66 -26.32
N GLN A 229 18.81 -18.54 -26.57
CA GLN A 229 18.12 -18.69 -27.83
C GLN A 229 16.62 -18.54 -27.62
N LEU A 230 15.94 -17.94 -28.60
CA LEU A 230 14.49 -17.93 -28.60
C LEU A 230 13.95 -19.29 -29.07
N LYS A 231 13.10 -19.89 -28.24
CA LYS A 231 12.19 -20.97 -28.63
C LYS A 231 10.79 -20.35 -28.72
N GLY A 232 10.32 -20.12 -29.95
CA GLY A 232 9.02 -19.50 -30.18
C GLY A 232 7.90 -20.53 -30.13
N CYS A 233 6.91 -20.31 -29.27
CA CYS A 233 5.57 -20.88 -29.42
C CYS A 233 4.57 -19.71 -29.36
N GLU A 234 3.53 -19.77 -30.19
CA GLU A 234 2.47 -18.76 -30.22
C GLU A 234 1.82 -18.62 -28.84
N GLY A 235 1.66 -17.39 -28.36
CA GLY A 235 1.20 -17.04 -27.01
C GLY A 235 2.13 -17.45 -25.86
N HIS A 236 3.29 -18.04 -26.15
CA HIS A 236 4.20 -18.57 -25.13
C HIS A 236 5.68 -18.33 -25.50
N PRO A 237 6.11 -17.04 -25.64
CA PRO A 237 7.51 -16.73 -25.97
C PRO A 237 8.43 -17.30 -24.89
N THR A 238 9.48 -18.00 -25.32
CA THR A 238 10.39 -18.73 -24.43
C THR A 238 11.84 -18.44 -24.78
N LEU A 239 12.64 -18.11 -23.78
CA LEU A 239 14.10 -18.05 -23.87
C LEU A 239 14.67 -19.35 -23.32
N ALA A 240 15.61 -19.95 -24.03
CA ALA A 240 16.22 -21.21 -23.63
C ALA A 240 17.74 -21.15 -23.75
N THR A 241 18.43 -21.85 -22.85
CA THR A 241 19.87 -22.07 -22.94
C THR A 241 20.21 -23.50 -22.54
N SER A 242 21.32 -24.00 -23.05
CA SER A 242 21.88 -25.30 -22.70
C SER A 242 23.31 -25.08 -22.25
N LEU A 243 23.61 -25.53 -21.04
CA LEU A 243 24.82 -25.22 -20.31
C LEU A 243 25.56 -26.52 -20.00
N GLN A 244 26.87 -26.54 -20.19
CA GLN A 244 27.73 -27.60 -19.66
C GLN A 244 28.26 -27.14 -18.31
N VAL A 245 27.95 -27.92 -17.27
CA VAL A 245 28.23 -27.56 -15.88
C VAL A 245 29.12 -28.61 -15.21
N ARG A 246 29.84 -28.18 -14.18
CA ARG A 246 30.64 -29.06 -13.32
C ARG A 246 30.01 -29.19 -11.94
N SER A 247 30.29 -30.29 -11.26
CA SER A 247 29.95 -30.47 -9.84
C SER A 247 30.49 -29.28 -9.02
N GLY A 248 29.62 -28.69 -8.20
CA GLY A 248 29.88 -27.51 -7.37
C GLY A 248 29.80 -26.16 -8.11
N GLN A 249 29.54 -26.13 -9.42
CA GLN A 249 29.46 -24.89 -10.18
C GLN A 249 28.07 -24.24 -10.02
N LEU A 250 28.04 -23.03 -9.44
CA LEU A 250 26.82 -22.24 -9.31
C LEU A 250 26.46 -21.55 -10.63
N VAL A 251 25.29 -21.89 -11.16
CA VAL A 251 24.66 -21.18 -12.29
C VAL A 251 23.59 -20.25 -11.75
N THR A 252 23.59 -18.98 -12.15
CA THR A 252 22.56 -18.01 -11.77
C THR A 252 21.83 -17.50 -13.01
N LEU A 253 20.50 -17.58 -12.99
CA LEU A 253 19.59 -16.98 -13.95
C LEU A 253 18.80 -15.87 -13.25
N ASP A 254 18.93 -14.64 -13.75
CA ASP A 254 18.10 -13.51 -13.33
C ASP A 254 17.04 -13.26 -14.40
N LYS A 255 15.77 -13.21 -14.00
CA LYS A 255 14.59 -12.92 -14.83
C LYS A 255 13.92 -11.65 -14.30
N VAL A 256 13.93 -10.59 -15.10
CA VAL A 256 13.27 -9.31 -14.79
C VAL A 256 12.08 -9.15 -15.72
N ILE A 257 10.94 -8.76 -15.16
CA ILE A 257 9.68 -8.55 -15.89
C ILE A 257 9.25 -7.10 -15.73
N THR A 258 8.71 -6.54 -16.80
CA THR A 258 7.90 -5.32 -16.75
C THR A 258 6.49 -5.59 -17.28
N VAL A 259 5.49 -4.96 -16.67
CA VAL A 259 4.09 -5.14 -17.07
C VAL A 259 3.34 -3.81 -17.02
N PHE A 260 2.60 -3.53 -18.09
CA PHE A 260 1.73 -2.35 -18.21
C PHE A 260 0.41 -2.77 -18.83
N THR A 261 -0.63 -2.00 -18.55
CA THR A 261 -1.96 -2.17 -19.13
C THR A 261 -2.42 -0.92 -19.85
N SER A 262 -3.49 -1.05 -20.65
CA SER A 262 -4.14 0.10 -21.26
C SER A 262 -4.81 1.05 -20.26
N ARG A 263 -4.87 0.68 -18.97
CA ARG A 263 -5.29 1.57 -17.88
C ARG A 263 -4.18 2.54 -17.46
N ASP A 264 -2.93 2.21 -17.79
CA ASP A 264 -1.73 2.98 -17.44
C ASP A 264 -1.27 3.85 -18.62
N THR A 265 -1.36 3.32 -19.85
CA THR A 265 -0.84 3.96 -21.06
C THR A 265 -1.53 3.45 -22.32
N GLU A 266 -1.58 4.24 -23.40
CA GLU A 266 -2.21 3.84 -24.66
C GLU A 266 -1.47 2.71 -25.40
N THR A 267 -0.17 2.51 -25.14
CA THR A 267 0.65 1.48 -25.82
C THR A 267 1.41 0.61 -24.81
N PRO A 268 0.69 -0.21 -24.02
CA PRO A 268 1.29 -0.95 -22.90
C PRO A 268 2.40 -1.91 -23.32
N GLU A 269 2.32 -2.47 -24.52
CA GLU A 269 3.33 -3.39 -25.05
C GLU A 269 4.67 -2.70 -25.32
N LYS A 270 4.64 -1.46 -25.84
CA LYS A 270 5.86 -0.68 -26.12
C LYS A 270 6.46 -0.16 -24.82
N VAL A 271 5.64 0.41 -23.96
CA VAL A 271 6.09 0.94 -22.67
C VAL A 271 6.69 -0.15 -21.80
N ALA A 272 6.11 -1.36 -21.77
CA ALA A 272 6.72 -2.50 -21.08
C ALA A 272 8.14 -2.80 -21.61
N GLN A 273 8.32 -2.85 -22.93
CA GLN A 273 9.63 -3.12 -23.53
C GLN A 273 10.65 -2.02 -23.23
N GLU A 274 10.26 -0.75 -23.40
CA GLU A 274 11.12 0.42 -23.14
C GLU A 274 11.50 0.51 -21.67
N HIS A 275 10.55 0.26 -20.76
CA HIS A 275 10.80 0.24 -19.32
C HIS A 275 11.80 -0.85 -18.95
N LEU A 276 11.66 -2.05 -19.53
CA LEU A 276 12.54 -3.19 -19.25
C LEU A 276 14.01 -2.91 -19.63
N VAL A 277 14.26 -2.28 -20.79
CA VAL A 277 15.61 -1.98 -21.27
C VAL A 277 16.37 -1.07 -20.28
N ASN A 278 15.64 -0.21 -19.56
CA ASN A 278 16.20 0.73 -18.60
C ASN A 278 16.34 0.14 -17.18
N GLN A 279 15.89 -1.10 -16.93
CA GLN A 279 15.98 -1.69 -15.60
C GLN A 279 17.43 -2.12 -15.27
N PRO A 280 17.91 -1.84 -14.05
CA PRO A 280 19.22 -2.28 -13.61
C PRO A 280 19.23 -3.79 -13.34
N ASP A 281 20.35 -4.29 -12.81
CA ASP A 281 20.46 -5.68 -12.37
C ASP A 281 19.55 -6.02 -11.18
N TYR A 282 19.41 -7.31 -10.91
CA TYR A 282 18.59 -7.85 -9.81
C TYR A 282 18.96 -7.25 -8.45
N LEU A 283 20.26 -7.11 -8.15
CA LEU A 283 20.72 -6.63 -6.84
C LEU A 283 20.30 -5.18 -6.59
N THR A 284 20.41 -4.34 -7.62
CA THR A 284 19.99 -2.94 -7.57
C THR A 284 18.47 -2.83 -7.44
N LEU A 285 17.72 -3.65 -8.18
CA LEU A 285 16.25 -3.71 -8.06
C LEU A 285 15.84 -4.11 -6.64
N PHE A 286 16.47 -5.14 -6.08
CA PHE A 286 16.16 -5.63 -4.74
C PHE A 286 16.52 -4.61 -3.66
N SER A 287 17.64 -3.91 -3.77
CA SER A 287 18.01 -2.85 -2.82
C SER A 287 17.00 -1.69 -2.82
N ARG A 288 16.49 -1.29 -3.99
CA ARG A 288 15.43 -0.27 -4.09
C ARG A 288 14.12 -0.77 -3.49
N HIS A 289 13.77 -2.02 -3.76
CA HIS A 289 12.60 -2.68 -3.20
C HIS A 289 12.62 -2.72 -1.67
N GLU A 290 13.74 -3.13 -1.08
CA GLU A 290 13.94 -3.18 0.36
C GLU A 290 13.79 -1.79 0.99
N ALA A 291 14.44 -0.77 0.41
CA ALA A 291 14.33 0.60 0.89
C ALA A 291 12.89 1.16 0.80
N ALA A 292 12.05 0.66 -0.12
CA ALA A 292 10.65 1.03 -0.19
C ALA A 292 9.83 0.34 0.92
N TRP A 293 10.13 -0.93 1.23
CA TRP A 293 9.53 -1.64 2.36
C TRP A 293 9.87 -1.03 3.71
N ASP A 294 11.13 -0.64 3.92
CA ASP A 294 11.57 0.00 5.17
C ASP A 294 10.72 1.22 5.52
N LYS A 295 10.36 2.03 4.51
CA LYS A 295 9.49 3.21 4.70
C LYS A 295 8.07 2.83 5.13
N ILE A 296 7.52 1.75 4.57
CA ILE A 296 6.18 1.28 4.93
C ILE A 296 6.18 0.78 6.38
N TRP A 297 7.16 -0.05 6.75
CA TRP A 297 7.28 -0.60 8.09
C TRP A 297 7.59 0.47 9.14
N GLN A 298 8.39 1.47 8.80
CA GLN A 298 8.70 2.59 9.70
C GLN A 298 7.45 3.31 10.24
N ASP A 299 6.39 3.36 9.44
CA ASP A 299 5.14 4.06 9.75
C ASP A 299 4.00 3.12 10.17
N SER A 300 4.16 1.81 10.00
CA SER A 300 3.04 0.86 10.10
C SER A 300 3.31 -0.40 10.93
N ASP A 301 4.55 -0.69 11.34
CA ASP A 301 4.85 -1.88 12.14
C ASP A 301 4.17 -1.83 13.51
N VAL A 302 3.84 -3.02 14.01
CA VAL A 302 3.28 -3.26 15.34
C VAL A 302 4.15 -4.30 16.02
N VAL A 303 4.80 -3.89 17.11
CA VAL A 303 5.65 -4.77 17.92
C VAL A 303 4.86 -5.31 19.10
N ILE A 304 4.83 -6.63 19.24
CA ILE A 304 4.26 -7.39 20.33
C ILE A 304 5.38 -8.24 20.94
N GLU A 305 5.76 -7.97 22.19
CA GLU A 305 6.73 -8.80 22.91
C GLU A 305 6.02 -9.75 23.87
N GLY A 306 6.52 -10.98 24.00
CA GLY A 306 5.96 -12.02 24.87
C GLY A 306 5.09 -13.05 24.15
N ASP A 307 4.68 -12.78 22.90
CA ASP A 307 3.92 -13.71 22.05
C ASP A 307 4.39 -13.65 20.59
N LEU A 308 5.23 -14.61 20.21
CA LEU A 308 5.77 -14.70 18.84
C LEU A 308 4.68 -14.99 17.79
N ASN A 309 3.65 -15.75 18.14
CA ASN A 309 2.58 -16.09 17.20
C ASN A 309 1.72 -14.86 16.92
N ALA A 310 1.40 -14.07 17.94
CA ALA A 310 0.73 -12.80 17.74
C ALA A 310 1.58 -11.82 16.91
N GLN A 311 2.89 -11.74 17.17
CA GLN A 311 3.82 -10.86 16.45
C GLN A 311 3.90 -11.20 14.95
N ILE A 312 4.11 -12.48 14.60
CA ILE A 312 4.18 -12.87 13.19
C ILE A 312 2.82 -12.70 12.51
N ALA A 313 1.72 -12.97 13.23
CA ALA A 313 0.38 -12.87 12.66
C ALA A 313 0.02 -11.43 12.31
N ILE A 314 0.27 -10.44 13.18
CA ILE A 314 -0.01 -9.04 12.83
C ILE A 314 0.83 -8.58 11.64
N ARG A 315 2.14 -8.88 11.62
CA ARG A 315 3.00 -8.51 10.49
C ARG A 315 2.57 -9.17 9.18
N TYR A 316 2.15 -10.43 9.24
CA TYR A 316 1.63 -11.13 8.08
C TYR A 316 0.35 -10.47 7.52
N ASN A 317 -0.60 -10.16 8.39
CA ASN A 317 -1.85 -9.49 8.00
C ASN A 317 -1.58 -8.10 7.40
N LEU A 318 -0.68 -7.31 8.01
CA LEU A 318 -0.27 -6.01 7.48
C LEU A 318 0.43 -6.13 6.12
N PHE A 319 1.34 -7.08 5.98
CA PHE A 319 2.03 -7.36 4.73
C PHE A 319 1.02 -7.65 3.60
N GLN A 320 0.08 -8.58 3.82
CA GLN A 320 -0.92 -8.96 2.81
C GLN A 320 -1.86 -7.80 2.41
N LEU A 321 -2.19 -6.91 3.36
CA LEU A 321 -2.93 -5.69 3.05
C LEU A 321 -2.10 -4.72 2.21
N PHE A 322 -0.84 -4.46 2.57
CA PHE A 322 -0.01 -3.50 1.84
C PHE A 322 0.34 -3.94 0.43
N ILE A 323 0.51 -5.24 0.16
CA ILE A 323 0.79 -5.74 -1.19
C ILE A 323 -0.43 -5.68 -2.13
N SER A 324 -1.64 -5.48 -1.59
CA SER A 324 -2.88 -5.35 -2.37
C SER A 324 -3.44 -3.93 -2.42
N SER A 325 -2.83 -2.99 -1.69
CA SER A 325 -3.29 -1.62 -1.53
C SER A 325 -2.81 -0.68 -2.65
N PRO A 326 -3.70 -0.07 -3.45
CA PRO A 326 -3.30 0.82 -4.54
C PRO A 326 -2.69 2.14 -4.04
N ARG A 327 -1.44 2.39 -4.43
CA ARG A 327 -0.65 3.57 -3.99
C ARG A 327 -0.81 4.77 -4.90
N HIS A 328 -1.02 4.53 -6.19
CA HIS A 328 -0.96 5.56 -7.23
C HIS A 328 -2.19 5.60 -8.16
N ASP A 329 -3.12 4.64 -8.04
CA ASP A 329 -4.36 4.61 -8.79
C ASP A 329 -5.56 4.77 -7.84
N ASP A 330 -6.30 5.86 -8.00
CA ASP A 330 -7.49 6.19 -7.23
C ASP A 330 -8.78 5.63 -7.84
N ARG A 331 -8.69 4.90 -8.96
CA ARG A 331 -9.81 4.26 -9.66
C ARG A 331 -9.98 2.78 -9.31
N VAL A 332 -9.29 2.31 -8.27
CA VAL A 332 -9.30 0.90 -7.82
C VAL A 332 -9.34 0.82 -6.29
N ASN A 333 -9.68 -0.34 -5.75
CA ASN A 333 -9.84 -0.56 -4.31
C ASN A 333 -9.39 -1.98 -3.93
N ILE A 334 -9.36 -2.31 -2.64
CA ILE A 334 -8.89 -3.60 -2.12
C ILE A 334 -10.06 -4.60 -2.13
N PRO A 335 -9.94 -5.74 -2.84
CA PRO A 335 -10.97 -6.77 -2.83
C PRO A 335 -11.08 -7.52 -1.50
N ALA A 336 -12.21 -8.18 -1.24
CA ALA A 336 -12.42 -8.97 -0.01
C ALA A 336 -11.36 -10.10 0.18
N LYS A 337 -10.91 -10.71 -0.93
CA LYS A 337 -9.83 -11.72 -0.94
C LYS A 337 -8.46 -11.15 -1.31
N THR A 338 -8.27 -9.83 -1.17
CA THR A 338 -7.11 -9.09 -1.68
C THR A 338 -6.84 -9.44 -3.15
N LEU A 339 -5.58 -9.40 -3.61
CA LEU A 339 -5.17 -9.86 -4.94
C LEU A 339 -4.59 -11.27 -4.91
N SER A 340 -5.06 -12.11 -3.98
CA SER A 340 -4.39 -13.37 -3.62
C SER A 340 -5.17 -14.65 -4.00
N GLY A 341 -6.41 -14.52 -4.49
CA GLY A 341 -7.18 -15.66 -5.00
C GLY A 341 -8.45 -15.26 -5.75
N PHE A 342 -9.15 -16.27 -6.27
CA PHE A 342 -10.36 -16.11 -7.07
C PHE A 342 -11.65 -15.95 -6.24
N GLY A 343 -11.58 -16.16 -4.92
CA GLY A 343 -12.73 -15.99 -4.04
C GLY A 343 -13.28 -14.56 -4.13
N TYR A 344 -14.60 -14.45 -4.18
CA TYR A 344 -15.28 -13.17 -4.42
C TYR A 344 -14.84 -12.41 -5.68
N ARG A 345 -14.14 -13.05 -6.64
CA ARG A 345 -13.87 -12.53 -8.00
C ARG A 345 -13.10 -11.21 -8.07
N GLY A 346 -12.43 -10.84 -6.97
CA GLY A 346 -11.80 -9.53 -6.85
C GLY A 346 -12.80 -8.40 -6.61
N HIS A 347 -14.01 -8.65 -6.14
CA HIS A 347 -15.00 -7.62 -5.83
C HIS A 347 -14.72 -6.91 -4.50
N VAL A 348 -15.17 -5.66 -4.45
CA VAL A 348 -14.98 -4.72 -3.34
C VAL A 348 -16.29 -4.59 -2.57
N PHE A 349 -16.21 -4.77 -1.25
CA PHE A 349 -17.34 -4.78 -0.31
C PHE A 349 -17.17 -3.68 0.75
N TRP A 350 -18.10 -3.60 1.71
CA TRP A 350 -18.01 -2.77 2.91
C TRP A 350 -16.79 -3.10 3.79
N ASP A 351 -16.23 -4.30 3.62
CA ASP A 351 -14.95 -4.79 4.13
C ASP A 351 -13.85 -3.73 4.06
N THR A 352 -13.76 -3.02 2.94
CA THR A 352 -12.75 -1.97 2.76
C THR A 352 -12.95 -0.85 3.76
N GLU A 353 -14.09 -0.16 3.71
CA GLU A 353 -14.29 1.08 4.47
C GLU A 353 -14.36 0.85 5.98
N ILE A 354 -14.78 -0.34 6.41
CA ILE A 354 -15.00 -0.64 7.83
C ILE A 354 -13.82 -1.40 8.44
N PHE A 355 -13.19 -2.30 7.70
CA PHE A 355 -12.14 -3.16 8.25
C PHE A 355 -10.74 -2.74 7.84
N MET A 356 -10.51 -2.45 6.57
CA MET A 356 -9.15 -2.20 6.04
C MET A 356 -8.76 -0.71 6.09
N LEU A 357 -9.71 0.18 5.85
CA LEU A 357 -9.50 1.62 5.76
C LEU A 357 -8.98 2.24 7.06
N PRO A 358 -9.38 1.83 8.28
CA PRO A 358 -8.84 2.42 9.51
C PRO A 358 -7.31 2.31 9.64
N LEU A 359 -6.72 1.19 9.21
CA LEU A 359 -5.27 1.03 9.11
C LEU A 359 -4.71 2.10 8.16
N MET A 360 -5.25 2.19 6.94
CA MET A 360 -4.76 3.11 5.93
C MET A 360 -4.89 4.57 6.37
N ILE A 361 -6.01 4.95 6.98
CA ILE A 361 -6.22 6.32 7.49
C ILE A 361 -5.11 6.71 8.47
N LEU A 362 -4.77 5.78 9.37
CA LEU A 362 -3.91 6.06 10.52
C LEU A 362 -2.43 5.74 10.26
N THR A 363 -2.06 5.05 9.18
CA THR A 363 -0.65 4.76 8.87
C THR A 363 -0.23 5.20 7.47
N GLN A 364 -1.15 5.19 6.49
CA GLN A 364 -0.90 5.47 5.07
C GLN A 364 -2.02 6.33 4.45
N PRO A 365 -2.25 7.58 4.93
CA PRO A 365 -3.47 8.34 4.61
C PRO A 365 -3.66 8.63 3.12
N GLN A 366 -2.58 8.68 2.33
CA GLN A 366 -2.68 8.81 0.88
C GLN A 366 -3.35 7.59 0.23
N ILE A 367 -3.07 6.37 0.72
CA ILE A 367 -3.75 5.17 0.27
C ILE A 367 -5.23 5.27 0.63
N ALA A 368 -5.56 5.64 1.88
CA ALA A 368 -6.96 5.81 2.30
C ALA A 368 -7.73 6.79 1.40
N LYS A 369 -7.09 7.90 1.01
CA LYS A 369 -7.64 8.85 0.04
C LYS A 369 -7.96 8.18 -1.30
N ASN A 370 -7.03 7.39 -1.85
CA ASN A 370 -7.25 6.67 -3.11
C ASN A 370 -8.45 5.70 -3.02
N LEU A 371 -8.54 4.90 -1.94
CA LEU A 371 -9.64 3.93 -1.74
C LEU A 371 -11.01 4.63 -1.68
N LEU A 372 -11.08 5.80 -1.06
CA LEU A 372 -12.31 6.59 -0.99
C LEU A 372 -12.61 7.32 -2.30
N THR A 373 -11.60 7.81 -3.01
CA THR A 373 -11.78 8.41 -4.34
C THR A 373 -12.29 7.39 -5.35
N TYR A 374 -11.95 6.10 -5.21
CA TYR A 374 -12.59 5.04 -6.01
C TYR A 374 -14.11 5.02 -5.82
N ARG A 375 -14.60 5.24 -4.59
CA ARG A 375 -16.04 5.35 -4.33
C ARG A 375 -16.66 6.57 -5.02
N TYR A 376 -15.90 7.65 -5.20
CA TYR A 376 -16.34 8.78 -6.02
C TYR A 376 -16.44 8.40 -7.51
N HIS A 377 -15.40 7.75 -8.06
CA HIS A 377 -15.41 7.30 -9.45
C HIS A 377 -16.51 6.28 -9.77
N THR A 378 -16.93 5.51 -8.77
CA THR A 378 -18.02 4.52 -8.86
C THR A 378 -19.40 5.06 -8.47
N LEU A 379 -19.51 6.32 -8.04
CA LEU A 379 -20.78 7.00 -7.74
C LEU A 379 -21.79 6.97 -8.91
N PRO A 380 -21.38 7.08 -10.19
CA PRO A 380 -22.30 6.91 -11.31
C PRO A 380 -22.97 5.51 -11.35
N GLY A 381 -22.25 4.44 -11.00
CA GLY A 381 -22.82 3.09 -10.87
C GLY A 381 -23.82 3.01 -9.72
N ALA A 382 -23.50 3.63 -8.59
CA ALA A 382 -24.40 3.72 -7.45
C ALA A 382 -25.71 4.47 -7.76
N ARG A 383 -25.65 5.54 -8.56
CA ARG A 383 -26.82 6.27 -9.08
C ARG A 383 -27.66 5.40 -10.03
N ARG A 384 -27.01 4.61 -10.90
CA ARG A 384 -27.70 3.67 -11.78
C ARG A 384 -28.44 2.59 -10.98
N LYS A 385 -27.80 2.02 -9.94
CA LYS A 385 -28.43 1.07 -9.03
C LYS A 385 -29.67 1.65 -8.34
N ALA A 386 -29.56 2.84 -7.74
CA ALA A 386 -30.69 3.53 -7.11
C ALA A 386 -31.86 3.71 -8.09
N LYS A 387 -31.57 4.21 -9.30
CA LYS A 387 -32.57 4.41 -10.36
C LYS A 387 -33.23 3.10 -10.79
N LEU A 388 -32.48 2.01 -10.94
CA LEU A 388 -33.02 0.69 -11.29
C LEU A 388 -33.96 0.14 -10.21
N GLN A 389 -33.72 0.49 -8.95
CA GLN A 389 -34.58 0.16 -7.82
C GLN A 389 -35.74 1.15 -7.62
N GLY A 390 -35.84 2.20 -8.45
CA GLY A 390 -36.93 3.18 -8.39
C GLY A 390 -36.71 4.32 -7.39
N TYR A 391 -35.49 4.51 -6.90
CA TYR A 391 -35.13 5.56 -5.94
C TYR A 391 -34.29 6.67 -6.59
N PRO A 392 -34.39 7.93 -6.11
CA PRO A 392 -33.41 8.96 -6.39
C PRO A 392 -32.14 8.75 -5.54
N GLY A 393 -31.11 9.55 -5.81
CA GLY A 393 -29.86 9.51 -5.07
C GLY A 393 -28.91 8.41 -5.55
N ALA A 394 -28.03 7.96 -4.67
CA ALA A 394 -27.06 6.89 -4.92
C ALA A 394 -27.16 5.75 -3.90
N VAL A 395 -27.02 4.51 -4.38
CA VAL A 395 -26.94 3.28 -3.57
C VAL A 395 -25.72 2.50 -4.05
N TYR A 396 -24.72 2.32 -3.19
CA TYR A 396 -23.53 1.58 -3.60
C TYR A 396 -23.86 0.10 -3.87
N ALA A 397 -23.15 -0.47 -4.84
CA ALA A 397 -23.15 -1.91 -5.08
C ALA A 397 -22.65 -2.65 -3.84
N TRP A 398 -23.28 -3.79 -3.51
CA TRP A 398 -22.79 -4.66 -2.43
C TRP A 398 -21.45 -5.28 -2.81
N GLU A 399 -21.37 -5.81 -4.03
CA GLU A 399 -20.15 -6.20 -4.69
C GLU A 399 -19.86 -5.22 -5.82
N SER A 400 -18.76 -4.48 -5.72
CA SER A 400 -18.35 -3.50 -6.71
C SER A 400 -17.08 -3.94 -7.45
N ALA A 401 -17.00 -3.60 -8.74
CA ALA A 401 -15.84 -3.84 -9.61
C ALA A 401 -15.31 -2.51 -10.19
N ASP A 402 -15.15 -2.37 -11.50
CA ASP A 402 -14.58 -1.20 -12.15
C ASP A 402 -15.58 -0.03 -12.34
N THR A 403 -16.83 -0.31 -12.68
CA THR A 403 -17.82 0.73 -13.05
C THR A 403 -18.69 1.25 -11.90
N GLY A 404 -18.66 0.56 -10.76
CA GLY A 404 -19.56 0.81 -9.65
C GLY A 404 -20.94 0.16 -9.76
N ASP A 405 -21.25 -0.51 -10.87
CA ASP A 405 -22.50 -1.26 -11.01
C ASP A 405 -22.50 -2.49 -10.09
N GLU A 406 -23.71 -2.97 -9.77
CA GLU A 406 -23.90 -4.15 -8.93
C GLU A 406 -23.45 -5.42 -9.66
N VAL A 407 -22.41 -6.07 -9.15
CA VAL A 407 -21.88 -7.33 -9.69
C VAL A 407 -22.12 -8.53 -8.77
N THR A 408 -22.87 -8.35 -7.68
CA THR A 408 -23.26 -9.46 -6.79
C THR A 408 -23.97 -10.55 -7.60
N PRO A 409 -23.52 -11.82 -7.53
CA PRO A 409 -24.16 -12.91 -8.24
C PRO A 409 -25.60 -13.07 -7.75
N ARG A 410 -26.58 -13.05 -8.65
CA ARG A 410 -27.98 -13.28 -8.25
C ARG A 410 -28.22 -14.72 -7.79
N TRP A 411 -27.46 -15.66 -8.34
CA TRP A 411 -27.62 -17.08 -8.07
C TRP A 411 -26.26 -17.73 -7.85
N VAL A 412 -26.20 -18.64 -6.86
CA VAL A 412 -25.08 -19.57 -6.66
C VAL A 412 -25.62 -21.00 -6.66
N LEU A 413 -24.82 -21.96 -7.12
CA LEU A 413 -25.21 -23.35 -7.11
C LEU A 413 -24.98 -23.96 -5.73
N SER A 414 -25.99 -24.63 -5.19
CA SER A 414 -25.87 -25.31 -3.90
C SER A 414 -24.95 -26.53 -4.01
N ALA A 415 -23.88 -26.55 -3.22
CA ALA A 415 -23.06 -27.76 -3.06
C ALA A 415 -23.82 -28.89 -2.33
N GLU A 416 -24.84 -28.56 -1.53
CA GLU A 416 -25.57 -29.51 -0.68
C GLU A 416 -26.85 -30.06 -1.32
N LYS A 417 -27.35 -29.41 -2.36
CA LYS A 417 -28.58 -29.79 -3.09
C LYS A 417 -28.30 -30.05 -4.56
N ASP A 418 -27.25 -30.81 -4.86
CA ASP A 418 -26.88 -31.26 -6.22
C ASP A 418 -26.89 -30.14 -7.29
N GLY A 419 -26.47 -28.92 -6.92
CA GLY A 419 -26.39 -27.78 -7.82
C GLY A 419 -27.66 -26.95 -7.98
N ASP A 420 -28.70 -27.13 -7.15
CA ASP A 420 -29.89 -26.27 -7.17
C ASP A 420 -29.49 -24.78 -7.00
N PRO A 421 -30.06 -23.86 -7.80
CA PRO A 421 -29.75 -22.45 -7.71
C PRO A 421 -30.34 -21.84 -6.42
N ILE A 422 -29.47 -21.23 -5.62
CA ILE A 422 -29.82 -20.44 -4.44
C ILE A 422 -29.79 -18.96 -4.83
N ARG A 423 -30.88 -18.24 -4.53
CA ARG A 423 -30.95 -16.79 -4.71
C ARG A 423 -30.12 -16.10 -3.64
N ILE A 424 -29.20 -15.22 -4.04
CA ILE A 424 -28.41 -14.38 -3.12
C ILE A 424 -29.00 -12.98 -3.09
N TRP A 425 -29.51 -12.51 -1.96
CA TRP A 425 -30.24 -11.25 -1.86
C TRP A 425 -29.40 -10.02 -1.46
N CYS A 426 -28.12 -10.21 -1.10
CA CYS A 426 -27.26 -9.14 -0.59
C CYS A 426 -27.23 -7.90 -1.50
N GLY A 427 -26.98 -8.09 -2.80
CA GLY A 427 -26.96 -6.98 -3.78
C GLY A 427 -28.28 -6.19 -3.87
N ASP A 428 -29.40 -6.80 -3.51
CA ASP A 428 -30.72 -6.17 -3.52
C ASP A 428 -31.10 -5.52 -2.20
N ARG A 429 -30.74 -6.14 -1.06
CA ARG A 429 -31.33 -5.85 0.26
C ARG A 429 -30.31 -5.49 1.35
N GLU A 430 -29.03 -5.76 1.17
CA GLU A 430 -27.97 -5.42 2.11
C GLU A 430 -27.44 -4.01 1.83
N LEU A 431 -28.27 -3.04 2.20
CA LEU A 431 -28.12 -1.65 1.75
C LEU A 431 -27.17 -0.82 2.62
N HIS A 432 -26.76 -1.35 3.77
CA HIS A 432 -25.96 -0.61 4.76
C HIS A 432 -24.59 -0.18 4.24
N ILE A 433 -24.03 -0.88 3.24
CA ILE A 433 -22.79 -0.48 2.55
C ILE A 433 -22.79 0.99 2.09
N THR A 434 -23.96 1.51 1.72
CA THR A 434 -24.11 2.91 1.30
C THR A 434 -23.76 3.88 2.43
N THR A 435 -24.13 3.53 3.66
CA THR A 435 -23.81 4.30 4.85
C THR A 435 -22.39 4.01 5.35
N ASP A 436 -21.89 2.79 5.17
CA ASP A 436 -20.54 2.40 5.57
C ASP A 436 -19.47 3.16 4.79
N VAL A 437 -19.70 3.41 3.49
CA VAL A 437 -18.86 4.29 2.69
C VAL A 437 -18.78 5.68 3.31
N VAL A 438 -19.92 6.25 3.71
CA VAL A 438 -19.98 7.56 4.36
C VAL A 438 -19.32 7.55 5.73
N TYR A 439 -19.41 6.44 6.47
CA TYR A 439 -18.65 6.24 7.70
C TYR A 439 -17.13 6.29 7.47
N GLY A 440 -16.64 5.59 6.45
CA GLY A 440 -15.23 5.64 6.04
C GLY A 440 -14.77 7.06 5.67
N ILE A 441 -15.57 7.78 4.87
CA ILE A 441 -15.34 9.18 4.49
C ILE A 441 -15.25 10.08 5.73
N TRP A 442 -16.20 9.93 6.65
CA TRP A 442 -16.24 10.72 7.88
C TRP A 442 -15.02 10.47 8.75
N LYS A 443 -14.61 9.20 8.92
CA LYS A 443 -13.40 8.85 9.69
C LYS A 443 -12.12 9.36 9.03
N TYR A 444 -12.03 9.28 7.70
CA TYR A 444 -10.91 9.88 6.96
C TYR A 444 -10.84 11.38 7.23
N TRP A 445 -11.94 12.11 7.07
CA TRP A 445 -11.97 13.56 7.28
C TRP A 445 -11.62 13.94 8.73
N GLN A 446 -12.16 13.23 9.71
CA GLN A 446 -11.84 13.44 11.12
C GLN A 446 -10.34 13.23 11.42
N ALA A 447 -9.71 12.27 10.77
CA ALA A 447 -8.32 11.93 11.01
C ALA A 447 -7.34 12.81 10.24
N THR A 448 -7.64 13.20 9.00
CA THR A 448 -6.71 13.94 8.15
C THR A 448 -6.94 15.44 8.19
N GLY A 449 -8.19 15.89 8.37
CA GLY A 449 -8.56 17.29 8.15
C GLY A 449 -8.47 17.73 6.69
N ASP A 450 -8.54 16.79 5.74
CA ASP A 450 -8.48 17.07 4.30
C ASP A 450 -9.81 17.65 3.79
N ASP A 451 -10.06 18.91 4.16
CA ASP A 451 -11.25 19.67 3.75
C ASP A 451 -11.36 19.74 2.22
N ASP A 452 -10.24 19.97 1.52
CA ASP A 452 -10.21 20.09 0.06
C ASP A 452 -10.75 18.83 -0.62
N TRP A 453 -10.36 17.64 -0.17
CA TRP A 453 -10.89 16.40 -0.73
C TRP A 453 -12.38 16.21 -0.40
N VAL A 454 -12.82 16.57 0.81
CA VAL A 454 -14.25 16.49 1.17
C VAL A 454 -15.09 17.44 0.33
N VAL A 455 -14.65 18.69 0.11
CA VAL A 455 -15.37 19.66 -0.75
C VAL A 455 -15.51 19.13 -2.17
N ASN A 456 -14.44 18.56 -2.72
CA ASN A 456 -14.40 18.16 -4.13
C ASN A 456 -15.05 16.79 -4.40
N TYR A 457 -15.01 15.87 -3.44
CA TYR A 457 -15.42 14.48 -3.64
C TYR A 457 -16.38 13.97 -2.55
N GLY A 458 -15.95 14.03 -1.29
CA GLY A 458 -16.66 13.39 -0.18
C GLY A 458 -18.08 13.93 0.05
N ALA A 459 -18.26 15.26 -0.03
CA ALA A 459 -19.54 15.92 0.20
C ALA A 459 -20.63 15.48 -0.78
N GLU A 460 -20.29 15.32 -2.07
CA GLU A 460 -21.24 14.85 -3.08
C GLU A 460 -21.74 13.44 -2.73
N ILE A 461 -20.83 12.53 -2.37
CA ILE A 461 -21.18 11.17 -1.95
C ILE A 461 -22.12 11.20 -0.74
N ILE A 462 -21.75 11.94 0.32
CA ILE A 462 -22.53 12.00 1.57
C ILE A 462 -23.96 12.49 1.31
N LEU A 463 -24.10 13.57 0.53
CA LEU A 463 -25.40 14.20 0.28
C LEU A 463 -26.25 13.38 -0.69
N ASP A 464 -25.67 12.83 -1.74
CA ASP A 464 -26.40 12.06 -2.76
C ASP A 464 -26.91 10.71 -2.24
N THR A 465 -26.14 10.07 -1.37
CA THR A 465 -26.59 8.87 -0.65
C THR A 465 -27.63 9.20 0.43
N ALA A 466 -27.58 10.38 1.05
CA ALA A 466 -28.63 10.86 1.95
C ALA A 466 -29.96 11.17 1.22
N VAL A 467 -29.89 11.59 -0.05
CA VAL A 467 -31.08 11.72 -0.92
C VAL A 467 -31.78 10.37 -1.06
N PHE A 468 -31.03 9.28 -1.28
CA PHE A 468 -31.58 7.93 -1.31
C PHE A 468 -32.25 7.58 0.03
N TRP A 469 -31.52 7.67 1.15
CA TRP A 469 -32.03 7.29 2.46
C TRP A 469 -33.28 8.06 2.87
N GLY A 470 -33.33 9.37 2.58
CA GLY A 470 -34.50 10.20 2.83
C GLY A 470 -35.77 9.77 2.07
N THR A 471 -35.64 8.91 1.06
CA THR A 471 -36.76 8.34 0.29
C THR A 471 -36.96 6.84 0.50
N ARG A 472 -35.94 6.13 0.97
CA ARG A 472 -35.97 4.68 1.22
C ARG A 472 -36.66 4.34 2.54
N VAL A 473 -36.59 5.22 3.53
CA VAL A 473 -37.32 5.06 4.81
C VAL A 473 -38.81 5.29 4.62
N GLU A 474 -39.61 4.56 5.39
CA GLU A 474 -41.06 4.52 5.23
C GLU A 474 -41.78 5.07 6.47
N TRP A 475 -42.72 5.97 6.27
CA TRP A 475 -43.54 6.50 7.36
C TRP A 475 -44.63 5.52 7.79
N ASN A 476 -44.62 5.08 9.05
CA ASN A 476 -45.69 4.30 9.64
C ASN A 476 -46.68 5.22 10.38
N GLY A 477 -47.73 5.66 9.67
CA GLY A 477 -48.71 6.59 10.23
C GLY A 477 -49.55 6.05 11.40
N LYS A 478 -49.55 4.73 11.66
CA LYS A 478 -50.23 4.15 12.83
C LYS A 478 -49.36 4.21 14.08
N ARG A 479 -48.04 4.04 13.92
CA ARG A 479 -47.05 4.05 15.01
C ARG A 479 -46.32 5.38 15.14
N GLU A 480 -46.63 6.35 14.27
CA GLU A 480 -46.06 7.70 14.20
C GLU A 480 -44.52 7.75 14.16
N ARG A 481 -43.91 6.80 13.43
CA ARG A 481 -42.45 6.61 13.34
C ARG A 481 -42.02 6.26 11.92
N TYR A 482 -40.73 6.44 11.62
CA TYR A 482 -40.12 5.93 10.38
C TYR A 482 -39.53 4.54 10.61
N GLU A 483 -39.70 3.70 9.60
CA GLU A 483 -39.27 2.30 9.58
C GLU A 483 -38.45 2.04 8.30
N LEU A 484 -37.55 1.06 8.35
CA LEU A 484 -36.84 0.56 7.19
C LEU A 484 -37.11 -0.94 7.11
N ARG A 485 -37.77 -1.37 6.03
CA ARG A 485 -38.33 -2.72 5.88
C ARG A 485 -37.67 -3.50 4.76
N ASP A 486 -37.76 -4.83 4.79
CA ASP A 486 -37.20 -5.74 3.78
C ASP A 486 -35.71 -5.50 3.49
N VAL A 487 -34.88 -5.59 4.53
CA VAL A 487 -33.42 -5.41 4.46
C VAL A 487 -32.65 -6.66 4.89
N ILE A 488 -31.35 -6.63 4.70
CA ILE A 488 -30.36 -7.52 5.32
C ILE A 488 -29.41 -6.61 6.14
N GLY A 489 -29.17 -6.96 7.40
CA GLY A 489 -28.14 -6.33 8.23
C GLY A 489 -26.82 -7.08 8.12
N PRO A 490 -25.76 -6.68 8.86
CA PRO A 490 -24.48 -7.39 8.85
C PRO A 490 -24.61 -8.89 9.12
N ASP A 491 -25.59 -9.33 9.91
CA ASP A 491 -25.91 -10.74 10.02
C ASP A 491 -26.73 -11.26 8.82
N GLU A 492 -26.02 -11.75 7.80
CA GLU A 492 -26.61 -12.29 6.56
C GLU A 492 -27.43 -13.58 6.74
N TYR A 493 -27.49 -14.20 7.93
CA TYR A 493 -28.38 -15.35 8.15
C TYR A 493 -29.86 -14.95 8.22
N HIS A 494 -30.14 -13.67 8.46
CA HIS A 494 -31.48 -13.13 8.60
C HIS A 494 -31.82 -12.18 7.46
N GLU A 495 -32.52 -12.72 6.45
CA GLU A 495 -32.90 -11.99 5.25
C GLU A 495 -34.36 -11.50 5.26
N GLY A 496 -34.61 -10.35 4.61
CA GLY A 496 -35.97 -9.81 4.46
C GLY A 496 -36.56 -9.35 5.79
N ILE A 497 -35.70 -8.86 6.68
CA ILE A 497 -36.05 -8.40 8.03
C ILE A 497 -36.45 -6.93 8.04
N ASP A 498 -37.24 -6.56 9.03
CA ASP A 498 -37.66 -5.18 9.25
C ASP A 498 -36.90 -4.56 10.42
N ASN A 499 -36.54 -3.29 10.27
CA ASN A 499 -35.98 -2.43 11.31
C ASN A 499 -34.73 -3.00 11.97
N ASN A 500 -33.77 -3.49 11.16
CA ASN A 500 -32.46 -3.90 11.66
C ASN A 500 -31.80 -2.75 12.43
N ALA A 501 -31.40 -2.98 13.68
CA ALA A 501 -30.91 -1.95 14.58
C ALA A 501 -29.65 -1.26 14.06
N PHE A 502 -28.70 -2.06 13.54
CA PHE A 502 -27.49 -1.54 12.92
C PHE A 502 -27.83 -0.59 11.77
N THR A 503 -28.58 -1.07 10.78
CA THR A 503 -28.95 -0.31 9.59
C THR A 503 -29.73 0.96 9.96
N ASN A 504 -30.76 0.86 10.79
CA ASN A 504 -31.58 2.02 11.15
C ASN A 504 -30.76 3.10 11.86
N ARG A 505 -29.91 2.73 12.82
CA ARG A 505 -29.08 3.68 13.56
C ARG A 505 -28.00 4.30 12.68
N MET A 506 -27.37 3.51 11.81
CA MET A 506 -26.39 4.00 10.82
C MET A 506 -27.05 5.00 9.87
N VAL A 507 -28.24 4.71 9.33
CA VAL A 507 -28.99 5.63 8.45
C VAL A 507 -29.37 6.93 9.17
N GLN A 508 -29.81 6.84 10.43
CA GLN A 508 -30.07 8.03 11.24
C GLN A 508 -28.80 8.89 11.35
N TRP A 509 -27.65 8.28 11.66
CA TRP A 509 -26.36 8.96 11.74
C TRP A 509 -25.91 9.57 10.39
N HIS A 510 -26.16 8.87 9.29
CA HIS A 510 -25.86 9.38 7.95
C HIS A 510 -26.63 10.67 7.69
N LEU A 511 -27.93 10.69 7.95
CA LEU A 511 -28.75 11.90 7.74
C LEU A 511 -28.31 13.05 8.64
N GLU A 512 -27.94 12.78 9.90
CA GLU A 512 -27.32 13.77 10.80
C GLU A 512 -26.02 14.35 10.19
N THR A 513 -25.17 13.47 9.67
CA THR A 513 -23.89 13.82 9.05
C THR A 513 -24.10 14.63 7.76
N ALA A 514 -25.07 14.26 6.93
CA ALA A 514 -25.41 14.99 5.71
C ALA A 514 -25.90 16.41 6.00
N GLN A 515 -26.71 16.59 7.04
CA GLN A 515 -27.13 17.93 7.49
C GLN A 515 -25.93 18.76 7.96
N PHE A 516 -25.07 18.17 8.78
CA PHE A 516 -23.84 18.83 9.23
C PHE A 516 -22.95 19.26 8.06
N VAL A 517 -22.71 18.37 7.09
CA VAL A 517 -21.86 18.65 5.91
C VAL A 517 -22.49 19.75 5.05
N LEU A 518 -23.79 19.72 4.81
CA LEU A 518 -24.47 20.75 4.03
C LEU A 518 -24.36 22.13 4.70
N ASP A 519 -24.56 22.19 6.02
CA ASP A 519 -24.45 23.45 6.77
C ASP A 519 -23.00 23.95 6.85
N TRP A 520 -22.03 23.05 6.98
CA TRP A 520 -20.62 23.37 6.89
C TRP A 520 -20.26 23.94 5.50
N LEU A 521 -20.69 23.31 4.41
CA LEU A 521 -20.48 23.82 3.06
C LEU A 521 -21.13 25.20 2.85
N ARG A 522 -22.38 25.40 3.32
CA ARG A 522 -23.04 26.71 3.21
C ARG A 522 -22.25 27.82 3.90
N ARG A 523 -21.58 27.50 5.00
CA ARG A 523 -20.79 28.45 5.79
C ARG A 523 -19.40 28.69 5.19
N GLU A 524 -18.65 27.63 4.91
CA GLU A 524 -17.23 27.69 4.55
C GLU A 524 -17.00 27.66 3.01
N HIS A 525 -17.87 27.00 2.25
CA HIS A 525 -17.77 26.80 0.80
C HIS A 525 -19.09 27.07 0.05
N PRO A 526 -19.68 28.28 0.14
CA PRO A 526 -21.05 28.56 -0.31
C PRO A 526 -21.30 28.32 -1.80
N GLN A 527 -20.27 28.44 -2.64
CA GLN A 527 -20.37 28.14 -4.07
C GLN A 527 -20.59 26.65 -4.32
N LYS A 528 -19.80 25.78 -3.67
CA LYS A 528 -19.96 24.33 -3.78
C LYS A 528 -21.27 23.87 -3.16
N ALA A 529 -21.68 24.48 -2.04
CA ALA A 529 -23.00 24.22 -1.46
C ALA A 529 -24.12 24.45 -2.47
N LYS A 530 -24.13 25.61 -3.13
CA LYS A 530 -25.14 25.95 -4.14
C LYS A 530 -25.12 24.99 -5.32
N GLU A 531 -23.94 24.63 -5.82
CA GLU A 531 -23.79 23.65 -6.90
C GLU A 531 -24.40 22.30 -6.53
N LEU A 532 -24.09 21.76 -5.34
CA LEU A 532 -24.63 20.48 -4.89
C LEU A 532 -26.12 20.55 -4.55
N GLU A 533 -26.61 21.66 -4.00
CA GLU A 533 -28.03 21.88 -3.76
C GLU A 533 -28.84 21.86 -5.06
N GLU A 534 -28.32 22.48 -6.13
CA GLU A 534 -28.92 22.46 -7.46
C GLU A 534 -28.82 21.07 -8.10
N THR A 535 -27.62 20.46 -8.08
CA THR A 535 -27.35 19.17 -8.76
C THR A 535 -28.09 17.99 -8.12
N LEU A 536 -28.18 17.97 -6.79
CA LEU A 536 -28.80 16.88 -6.02
C LEU A 536 -30.24 17.20 -5.58
N GLU A 537 -30.80 18.33 -6.05
CA GLU A 537 -32.16 18.78 -5.72
C GLU A 537 -32.44 18.84 -4.19
N LEU A 538 -31.50 19.41 -3.44
CA LEU A 538 -31.56 19.53 -1.96
C LEU A 538 -32.48 20.68 -1.52
N THR A 539 -33.77 20.55 -1.84
CA THR A 539 -34.79 21.54 -1.48
C THR A 539 -34.97 21.66 0.04
N PRO A 540 -35.43 22.82 0.56
CA PRO A 540 -35.71 23.00 1.99
C PRO A 540 -36.69 21.96 2.56
N SER A 541 -37.67 21.49 1.77
CA SER A 541 -38.60 20.44 2.17
C SER A 541 -37.91 19.09 2.33
N ARG A 542 -36.96 18.73 1.45
CA ARG A 542 -36.18 17.50 1.55
C ARG A 542 -35.30 17.51 2.81
N VAL A 543 -34.58 18.61 3.04
CA VAL A 543 -33.73 18.74 4.24
C VAL A 543 -34.57 18.74 5.52
N SER A 544 -35.75 19.37 5.52
CA SER A 544 -36.68 19.32 6.64
C SER A 544 -37.24 17.92 6.89
N LEU A 545 -37.49 17.14 5.83
CA LEU A 545 -37.90 15.73 5.95
C LEU A 545 -36.80 14.90 6.60
N TRP A 546 -35.52 15.12 6.27
CA TRP A 546 -34.41 14.47 6.96
C TRP A 546 -34.45 14.75 8.48
N SER A 547 -34.71 15.99 8.90
CA SER A 547 -34.86 16.33 10.33
C SER A 547 -36.06 15.62 10.99
N GLU A 548 -37.11 15.33 10.23
CA GLU A 548 -38.25 14.56 10.72
C GLU A 548 -37.89 13.08 10.89
N ILE A 549 -37.25 12.50 9.87
CA ILE A 549 -36.74 11.13 9.89
C ILE A 549 -35.79 10.93 11.06
N ILE A 550 -34.77 11.78 11.21
CA ILE A 550 -33.79 11.68 12.30
C ILE A 550 -34.48 11.60 13.67
N ARG A 551 -35.50 12.44 13.90
CA ARG A 551 -36.22 12.49 15.20
C ARG A 551 -37.17 11.31 15.44
N ARG A 552 -37.65 10.66 14.39
CA ARG A 552 -38.71 9.64 14.47
C ARG A 552 -38.31 8.29 13.89
N MET A 553 -37.06 8.11 13.47
CA MET A 553 -36.49 6.84 13.07
C MET A 553 -36.58 5.87 14.24
N TRP A 554 -37.21 4.73 14.02
CA TRP A 554 -37.33 3.73 15.07
C TRP A 554 -36.10 2.83 15.10
N ILE A 555 -35.50 2.68 16.28
CA ILE A 555 -34.43 1.72 16.55
C ILE A 555 -34.98 0.78 17.63
N PRO A 556 -34.99 -0.54 17.39
CA PRO A 556 -35.61 -1.47 18.31
C PRO A 556 -34.76 -1.62 19.59
N TYR A 557 -35.35 -1.24 20.72
CA TYR A 557 -34.73 -1.30 22.04
C TYR A 557 -35.76 -1.75 23.08
N ASP A 558 -35.42 -2.79 23.84
CA ASP A 558 -36.19 -3.30 24.96
C ASP A 558 -35.74 -2.59 26.25
N HIS A 559 -36.53 -1.63 26.72
CA HIS A 559 -36.25 -0.86 27.93
C HIS A 559 -36.36 -1.66 29.23
N GLU A 560 -37.04 -2.82 29.22
CA GLU A 560 -37.15 -3.66 30.42
C GLU A 560 -35.89 -4.52 30.60
N LYS A 561 -35.30 -4.96 29.49
CA LYS A 561 -34.07 -5.78 29.48
C LYS A 561 -32.78 -4.97 29.29
N ASP A 562 -32.91 -3.72 28.86
CA ASP A 562 -31.84 -2.89 28.30
C ASP A 562 -31.04 -3.62 27.21
N LEU A 563 -31.78 -4.20 26.25
CA LEU A 563 -31.21 -4.89 25.09
C LEU A 563 -31.65 -4.20 23.80
N ILE A 564 -30.71 -4.02 22.89
CA ILE A 564 -31.01 -3.65 21.51
C ILE A 564 -31.47 -4.93 20.82
N GLU A 565 -32.65 -4.93 20.21
CA GLU A 565 -33.10 -6.09 19.43
C GLU A 565 -32.49 -6.01 18.02
N GLN A 566 -32.00 -7.11 17.47
CA GLN A 566 -31.30 -7.09 16.17
C GLN A 566 -32.21 -6.59 15.04
N CYS A 567 -33.46 -7.02 15.03
CA CYS A 567 -34.51 -6.58 14.11
C CYS A 567 -35.90 -6.86 14.72
N GLU A 568 -36.95 -6.23 14.21
CA GLU A 568 -38.31 -6.41 14.73
C GLU A 568 -38.70 -7.90 14.66
N GLY A 569 -38.93 -8.53 15.81
CA GLY A 569 -39.32 -9.95 15.86
C GLY A 569 -38.23 -10.91 16.36
N PHE A 570 -36.96 -10.45 16.44
CA PHE A 570 -35.82 -11.33 16.69
C PHE A 570 -35.90 -12.03 18.06
N PHE A 571 -36.35 -11.35 19.11
CA PHE A 571 -36.47 -11.97 20.43
C PHE A 571 -37.56 -13.05 20.51
N GLN A 572 -38.42 -13.17 19.49
CA GLN A 572 -39.51 -14.15 19.45
C GLN A 572 -39.20 -15.38 18.58
N ILE A 573 -38.10 -15.40 17.84
CA ILE A 573 -37.66 -16.58 17.08
C ILE A 573 -36.97 -17.60 18.01
N GLU A 574 -36.72 -18.81 17.50
CA GLU A 574 -36.19 -19.92 18.30
C GLU A 574 -34.77 -19.60 18.83
N ASP A 575 -34.56 -19.76 20.13
CA ASP A 575 -33.23 -19.59 20.73
C ASP A 575 -32.29 -20.75 20.33
N ILE A 576 -30.99 -20.54 20.43
CA ILE A 576 -29.97 -21.54 20.07
C ILE A 576 -28.79 -21.51 21.04
N ASN A 577 -28.33 -22.71 21.42
CA ASN A 577 -27.06 -22.91 22.10
C ASN A 577 -26.04 -23.50 21.11
N LEU A 578 -24.99 -22.75 20.78
CA LEU A 578 -23.99 -23.21 19.82
C LEU A 578 -23.17 -24.41 20.33
N GLU A 579 -23.05 -24.58 21.65
CA GLU A 579 -22.35 -25.73 22.24
C GLU A 579 -23.00 -27.07 21.88
N ASP A 580 -24.32 -27.09 21.64
CA ASP A 580 -25.07 -28.30 21.27
C ASP A 580 -24.67 -28.85 19.89
N TYR A 581 -23.96 -28.05 19.08
CA TYR A 581 -23.52 -28.38 17.73
C TYR A 581 -22.04 -28.76 17.65
N GLU A 582 -21.29 -28.66 18.76
CA GLU A 582 -19.85 -28.91 18.76
C GLU A 582 -19.50 -30.40 19.05
N PRO A 583 -18.43 -30.96 18.45
CA PRO A 583 -17.54 -30.33 17.48
C PRO A 583 -18.14 -30.35 16.06
N ARG A 584 -18.24 -29.18 15.42
CA ARG A 584 -18.62 -29.08 13.99
C ARG A 584 -17.44 -28.73 13.10
N THR A 585 -17.62 -28.91 11.80
CA THR A 585 -16.59 -28.65 10.78
C THR A 585 -17.04 -27.67 9.70
N ARG A 586 -18.22 -27.04 9.88
CA ARG A 586 -18.84 -26.12 8.93
C ARG A 586 -19.72 -25.11 9.65
N SER A 587 -20.11 -24.06 8.92
CA SER A 587 -20.93 -22.97 9.44
C SER A 587 -22.32 -23.42 9.89
N MET A 588 -22.94 -22.65 10.77
CA MET A 588 -24.30 -22.95 11.25
C MET A 588 -25.33 -22.96 10.12
N GLN A 589 -25.21 -22.07 9.13
CA GLN A 589 -26.06 -22.10 7.94
C GLN A 589 -25.86 -23.37 7.10
N ALA A 590 -24.64 -23.90 6.99
CA ALA A 590 -24.39 -25.17 6.31
C ALA A 590 -24.93 -26.40 7.09
N LEU A 591 -25.18 -26.26 8.40
CA LEU A 591 -25.81 -27.32 9.20
C LEU A 591 -27.34 -27.23 9.20
N LEU A 592 -27.87 -26.02 9.29
CA LEU A 592 -29.30 -25.77 9.45
C LEU A 592 -30.02 -25.50 8.11
N GLY A 593 -29.26 -25.20 7.06
CA GLY A 593 -29.78 -24.59 5.83
C GLY A 593 -30.18 -23.12 6.04
N ILE A 594 -30.38 -22.39 4.93
CA ILE A 594 -30.79 -20.97 4.94
C ILE A 594 -32.06 -20.76 5.78
N GLU A 595 -33.11 -21.53 5.51
CA GLU A 595 -34.39 -21.42 6.22
C GLU A 595 -34.30 -21.83 7.69
N GLY A 596 -33.40 -22.76 8.04
CA GLY A 596 -33.22 -23.20 9.42
C GLY A 596 -32.43 -22.20 10.25
N ALA A 597 -31.41 -21.56 9.64
CA ALA A 597 -30.64 -20.51 10.28
C ALA A 597 -31.52 -19.26 10.53
N SER A 598 -32.30 -18.83 9.54
CA SER A 598 -33.13 -17.61 9.65
C SER A 598 -34.29 -17.70 10.65
N LYS A 599 -34.63 -18.90 11.13
CA LYS A 599 -35.66 -19.13 12.16
C LYS A 599 -35.09 -19.21 13.57
N LYS A 600 -33.77 -19.14 13.72
CA LYS A 600 -33.07 -19.27 14.99
C LYS A 600 -32.25 -18.02 15.27
N GLN A 601 -32.04 -17.71 16.54
CA GLN A 601 -31.24 -16.56 16.97
C GLN A 601 -29.72 -16.74 16.75
N VAL A 602 -29.30 -17.49 15.72
CA VAL A 602 -27.88 -17.70 15.37
C VAL A 602 -27.39 -16.59 14.45
N LEU A 603 -26.24 -16.00 14.77
CA LEU A 603 -25.65 -14.94 13.96
C LEU A 603 -24.46 -15.48 13.17
N LYS A 604 -24.33 -15.06 11.91
CA LYS A 604 -23.13 -15.25 11.08
C LYS A 604 -21.94 -14.48 11.63
N GLN A 605 -22.20 -13.24 12.09
CA GLN A 605 -21.21 -12.23 12.44
C GLN A 605 -21.85 -11.12 13.31
N PRO A 606 -21.06 -10.23 13.96
CA PRO A 606 -21.59 -9.12 14.74
C PRO A 606 -22.56 -8.24 13.94
N ASP A 607 -23.73 -7.95 14.53
CA ASP A 607 -24.72 -6.99 14.02
C ASP A 607 -24.97 -5.88 15.05
N VAL A 608 -25.68 -6.17 16.15
CA VAL A 608 -25.84 -5.24 17.29
C VAL A 608 -24.49 -4.90 17.93
N LEU A 609 -23.61 -5.89 18.06
CA LEU A 609 -22.26 -5.66 18.56
C LEU A 609 -21.42 -4.82 17.58
N MET A 610 -21.67 -4.93 16.27
CA MET A 610 -21.04 -4.06 15.27
C MET A 610 -21.53 -2.62 15.43
N LEU A 611 -22.81 -2.42 15.70
CA LEU A 611 -23.39 -1.11 15.98
C LEU A 611 -22.71 -0.47 17.21
N LEU A 612 -22.60 -1.22 18.30
CA LEU A 612 -21.97 -0.73 19.53
C LEU A 612 -20.48 -0.44 19.34
N TYR A 613 -19.80 -1.15 18.44
CA TYR A 613 -18.41 -0.88 18.08
C TYR A 613 -18.24 0.42 17.27
N LEU A 614 -18.98 0.58 16.16
CA LEU A 614 -18.83 1.73 15.26
C LEU A 614 -19.40 3.02 15.85
N MET A 615 -20.48 2.93 16.64
CA MET A 615 -21.16 4.08 17.24
C MET A 615 -20.81 4.30 18.72
N ARG A 616 -19.72 3.70 19.21
CA ARG A 616 -19.29 3.78 20.63
C ARG A 616 -19.22 5.21 21.18
N GLU A 617 -18.78 6.19 20.37
CA GLU A 617 -18.75 7.61 20.78
C GLU A 617 -20.14 8.17 21.09
N GLN A 618 -21.15 7.80 20.31
CA GLN A 618 -22.53 8.28 20.50
C GLN A 618 -23.23 7.58 21.65
N TYR A 619 -22.83 6.35 21.96
CA TYR A 619 -23.29 5.64 23.16
C TYR A 619 -22.48 6.02 24.42
N GLY A 620 -21.56 6.97 24.31
CA GLY A 620 -20.89 7.60 25.44
C GLY A 620 -19.59 6.92 25.87
N VAL A 621 -18.88 6.19 25.01
CA VAL A 621 -17.56 5.60 25.37
C VAL A 621 -16.55 6.63 25.89
N THR A 622 -16.74 7.91 25.54
CA THR A 622 -15.96 9.05 26.03
C THR A 622 -16.71 9.87 27.09
N SER A 623 -18.02 10.13 26.92
CA SER A 623 -18.80 11.02 27.79
C SER A 623 -19.42 10.35 29.02
N ASP A 624 -19.78 9.07 28.94
CA ASP A 624 -20.33 8.25 30.02
C ASP A 624 -19.87 6.77 29.86
N PRO A 625 -18.57 6.48 30.11
CA PRO A 625 -17.98 5.18 29.79
C PRO A 625 -18.59 4.01 30.56
N GLU A 626 -19.05 4.25 31.80
CA GLU A 626 -19.68 3.22 32.63
C GLU A 626 -21.03 2.80 32.03
N LYS A 627 -21.86 3.77 31.63
CA LYS A 627 -23.14 3.47 30.97
C LYS A 627 -22.94 2.74 29.66
N TYR A 628 -21.97 3.17 28.85
CA TYR A 628 -21.61 2.44 27.62
C TYR A 628 -21.24 0.99 27.93
N ARG A 629 -20.36 0.79 28.93
CA ARG A 629 -19.92 -0.54 29.36
C ARG A 629 -21.08 -1.40 29.87
N GLU A 630 -22.05 -0.84 30.59
CA GLU A 630 -23.26 -1.55 31.01
C GLU A 630 -24.12 -2.02 29.83
N ILE A 631 -24.36 -1.13 28.86
CA ILE A 631 -25.11 -1.45 27.63
C ILE A 631 -24.36 -2.52 26.83
N LEU A 632 -23.06 -2.36 26.64
CA LEU A 632 -22.20 -3.31 25.93
C LEU A 632 -22.21 -4.67 26.62
N GLN A 633 -22.07 -4.72 27.94
CA GLN A 633 -22.05 -5.96 28.72
C GLN A 633 -23.34 -6.76 28.53
N ARG A 634 -24.51 -6.10 28.62
CA ARG A 634 -25.80 -6.78 28.44
C ARG A 634 -25.99 -7.33 27.03
N ASN A 635 -25.65 -6.53 26.01
CA ASN A 635 -25.77 -6.97 24.63
C ASN A 635 -24.70 -8.03 24.28
N TRP A 636 -23.50 -7.95 24.86
CA TRP A 636 -22.47 -8.98 24.73
C TRP A 636 -22.96 -10.34 25.24
N ASP A 637 -23.49 -10.37 26.47
CA ASP A 637 -23.94 -11.62 27.09
C ASP A 637 -25.12 -12.25 26.33
N TYR A 638 -25.87 -11.44 25.56
CA TYR A 638 -26.91 -11.91 24.67
C TYR A 638 -26.37 -12.41 23.32
N TYR A 639 -25.57 -11.60 22.62
CA TYR A 639 -25.22 -11.84 21.21
C TYR A 639 -23.94 -12.67 21.01
N SER A 640 -22.94 -12.54 21.88
CA SER A 640 -21.66 -13.25 21.71
C SER A 640 -21.84 -14.80 21.73
N PRO A 641 -22.61 -15.39 22.66
CA PRO A 641 -22.85 -16.85 22.67
C PRO A 641 -23.63 -17.38 21.46
N ARG A 642 -24.33 -16.48 20.74
CA ARG A 642 -25.17 -16.79 19.58
C ARG A 642 -24.45 -16.58 18.24
N THR A 643 -23.23 -16.07 18.26
CA THR A 643 -22.47 -15.76 17.04
C THR A 643 -21.55 -16.91 16.62
N ASP A 644 -21.59 -17.32 15.36
CA ASP A 644 -20.72 -18.34 14.79
C ASP A 644 -19.30 -17.81 14.56
N HIS A 645 -18.48 -17.84 15.61
CA HIS A 645 -17.10 -17.35 15.54
C HIS A 645 -16.15 -18.23 14.72
N THR A 646 -16.40 -19.55 14.70
CA THR A 646 -15.46 -20.54 14.15
C THR A 646 -15.57 -20.65 12.63
N TYR A 647 -16.80 -20.73 12.11
CA TYR A 647 -17.06 -20.98 10.70
C TYR A 647 -18.05 -19.97 10.09
N GLY A 648 -18.54 -18.98 10.85
CA GLY A 648 -19.37 -17.85 10.36
C GLY A 648 -18.56 -16.90 9.47
N SER A 649 -18.56 -15.60 9.75
CA SER A 649 -17.72 -14.67 8.98
C SER A 649 -16.32 -14.46 9.55
N SER A 650 -15.32 -14.31 8.69
CA SER A 650 -13.96 -13.93 9.12
C SER A 650 -13.91 -12.54 9.78
N LEU A 651 -14.90 -11.69 9.52
CA LEU A 651 -15.03 -10.34 10.09
C LEU A 651 -15.33 -10.37 11.60
N GLY A 652 -15.98 -11.44 12.08
CA GLY A 652 -16.57 -11.46 13.42
C GLY A 652 -15.60 -11.51 14.60
N PRO A 653 -14.59 -12.41 14.60
CA PRO A 653 -13.71 -12.57 15.75
C PRO A 653 -12.91 -11.31 16.10
N ALA A 654 -12.45 -10.53 15.12
CA ALA A 654 -11.72 -9.29 15.40
C ALA A 654 -12.56 -8.26 16.17
N VAL A 655 -13.83 -8.07 15.80
CA VAL A 655 -14.75 -7.17 16.51
C VAL A 655 -15.02 -7.68 17.92
N HIS A 656 -15.18 -9.00 18.10
CA HIS A 656 -15.34 -9.59 19.42
C HIS A 656 -14.10 -9.39 20.30
N ALA A 657 -12.90 -9.47 19.73
CA ALA A 657 -11.67 -9.16 20.46
C ALA A 657 -11.62 -7.71 20.95
N ILE A 658 -12.02 -6.75 20.11
CA ILE A 658 -12.10 -5.33 20.48
C ILE A 658 -13.04 -5.13 21.67
N LEU A 659 -14.28 -5.59 21.55
CA LEU A 659 -15.31 -5.37 22.56
C LEU A 659 -15.02 -6.15 23.85
N ALA A 660 -14.41 -7.33 23.77
CA ALA A 660 -13.95 -8.06 24.93
C ALA A 660 -12.86 -7.29 25.70
N CYS A 661 -11.92 -6.63 25.00
CA CYS A 661 -10.96 -5.73 25.63
C CYS A 661 -11.66 -4.58 26.37
N GLU A 662 -12.64 -3.91 25.75
CA GLU A 662 -13.41 -2.83 26.36
C GLU A 662 -14.19 -3.30 27.62
N LEU A 663 -14.67 -4.55 27.62
CA LEU A 663 -15.29 -5.20 28.78
C LEU A 663 -14.27 -5.71 29.82
N GLY A 664 -12.97 -5.60 29.57
CA GLY A 664 -11.92 -6.13 30.44
C GLY A 664 -11.84 -7.66 30.48
N LYS A 665 -12.41 -8.34 29.46
CA LYS A 665 -12.41 -9.80 29.29
C LYS A 665 -11.20 -10.24 28.45
N THR A 666 -9.98 -9.94 28.92
CA THR A 666 -8.73 -10.07 28.11
C THR A 666 -8.41 -11.49 27.66
N GLU A 667 -8.76 -12.51 28.45
CA GLU A 667 -8.61 -13.94 28.06
C GLU A 667 -9.51 -14.29 26.86
N GLU A 668 -10.78 -13.87 26.89
CA GLU A 668 -11.73 -14.08 25.79
C GLU A 668 -11.31 -13.26 24.55
N ALA A 669 -10.84 -12.02 24.78
CA ALA A 669 -10.29 -11.18 23.73
C ALA A 669 -9.12 -11.84 22.99
N TYR A 670 -8.22 -12.50 23.71
CA TYR A 670 -7.08 -13.21 23.10
C TYR A 670 -7.51 -14.39 22.23
N VAL A 671 -8.48 -15.18 22.69
CA VAL A 671 -9.03 -16.30 21.89
C VAL A 671 -9.61 -15.79 20.57
N HIS A 672 -10.39 -14.72 20.60
CA HIS A 672 -10.96 -14.11 19.40
C HIS A 672 -9.91 -13.45 18.52
N PHE A 673 -8.93 -12.76 19.11
CA PHE A 673 -7.81 -12.14 18.41
C PHE A 673 -7.02 -13.18 17.63
N MET A 674 -6.57 -14.27 18.28
CA MET A 674 -5.78 -15.32 17.60
C MET A 674 -6.59 -16.04 16.52
N ARG A 675 -7.91 -16.22 16.71
CA ARG A 675 -8.79 -16.79 15.69
C ARG A 675 -8.85 -15.91 14.42
N ALA A 676 -8.86 -14.58 14.58
CA ALA A 676 -8.79 -13.65 13.45
C ALA A 676 -7.39 -13.60 12.84
N ALA A 677 -6.35 -13.52 13.68
CA ALA A 677 -4.97 -13.30 13.26
C ALA A 677 -4.38 -14.49 12.50
N MET A 678 -4.76 -15.72 12.88
CA MET A 678 -4.26 -16.96 12.26
C MET A 678 -5.17 -17.51 11.14
N VAL A 679 -6.23 -16.78 10.76
CA VAL A 679 -7.25 -17.27 9.83
C VAL A 679 -6.66 -17.88 8.55
N ASP A 680 -5.67 -17.18 7.98
CA ASP A 680 -4.96 -17.62 6.78
C ASP A 680 -3.71 -18.44 7.15
N LEU A 681 -2.88 -18.00 8.10
CA LEU A 681 -1.63 -18.71 8.46
C LEU A 681 -1.81 -20.15 8.95
N GLU A 682 -2.99 -20.50 9.48
CA GLU A 682 -3.35 -21.85 9.92
C GLU A 682 -4.56 -22.43 9.20
N ASN A 683 -5.12 -21.72 8.22
CA ASN A 683 -6.34 -22.13 7.50
C ASN A 683 -7.48 -22.54 8.45
N VAL A 684 -7.67 -21.78 9.53
CA VAL A 684 -8.57 -22.13 10.64
C VAL A 684 -10.02 -22.35 10.15
N ARG A 685 -10.39 -21.70 9.05
CA ARG A 685 -11.71 -21.78 8.41
C ARG A 685 -11.81 -22.81 7.28
N GLY A 686 -10.69 -23.37 6.82
CA GLY A 686 -10.65 -24.35 5.73
C GLY A 686 -10.71 -23.77 4.31
N ASN A 687 -10.90 -22.46 4.14
CA ASN A 687 -11.12 -21.81 2.85
C ASN A 687 -10.02 -20.79 2.45
N ALA A 688 -8.86 -20.79 3.11
CA ALA A 688 -7.74 -19.90 2.75
C ALA A 688 -7.19 -20.16 1.34
N HIS A 689 -7.55 -21.27 0.69
CA HIS A 689 -7.22 -21.52 -0.72
C HIS A 689 -7.93 -20.57 -1.70
N GLU A 690 -9.02 -19.93 -1.27
CA GLU A 690 -9.78 -18.94 -2.07
C GLU A 690 -9.11 -17.56 -2.11
N GLY A 691 -8.15 -17.30 -1.23
CA GLY A 691 -7.51 -16.00 -1.03
C GLY A 691 -7.49 -15.56 0.44
N ILE A 692 -6.61 -14.60 0.74
CA ILE A 692 -6.41 -13.95 2.05
C ILE A 692 -7.65 -13.16 2.46
N HIS A 693 -8.04 -13.27 3.72
CA HIS A 693 -9.21 -12.57 4.27
C HIS A 693 -8.86 -11.12 4.63
N GLY A 694 -8.96 -10.19 3.66
CA GLY A 694 -8.54 -8.79 3.84
C GLY A 694 -9.22 -8.10 5.03
N ALA A 695 -10.53 -8.30 5.22
CA ALA A 695 -11.26 -7.71 6.34
C ALA A 695 -10.80 -8.25 7.70
N SER A 696 -10.44 -9.54 7.77
CA SER A 696 -9.86 -10.12 8.98
C SER A 696 -8.53 -9.43 9.30
N GLY A 697 -7.66 -9.24 8.31
CA GLY A 697 -6.37 -8.56 8.52
C GLY A 697 -6.53 -7.12 9.02
N GLY A 698 -7.47 -6.36 8.45
CA GLY A 698 -7.79 -5.02 8.93
C GLY A 698 -8.39 -5.02 10.33
N GLY A 699 -9.27 -5.98 10.61
CA GLY A 699 -9.85 -6.21 11.93
C GLY A 699 -8.82 -6.57 13.00
N VAL A 700 -7.81 -7.39 12.68
CA VAL A 700 -6.72 -7.77 13.60
C VAL A 700 -5.92 -6.54 14.02
N TRP A 701 -5.61 -5.64 13.08
CA TRP A 701 -4.97 -4.37 13.42
C TRP A 701 -5.87 -3.50 14.32
N GLN A 702 -7.17 -3.42 14.01
CA GLN A 702 -8.13 -2.69 14.85
C GLN A 702 -8.27 -3.30 16.26
N ALA A 703 -8.22 -4.63 16.40
CA ALA A 703 -8.22 -5.33 17.69
C ALA A 703 -7.04 -4.93 18.56
N ILE A 704 -5.88 -4.68 17.96
CA ILE A 704 -4.71 -4.18 18.67
C ILE A 704 -4.90 -2.71 19.04
N ILE A 705 -5.23 -1.85 18.07
CA ILE A 705 -5.21 -0.40 18.26
C ILE A 705 -6.40 0.11 19.07
N PHE A 706 -7.61 -0.33 18.74
CA PHE A 706 -8.84 0.11 19.41
C PHE A 706 -9.25 -0.80 20.57
N GLY A 707 -8.85 -2.08 20.54
CA GLY A 707 -9.08 -3.01 21.66
C GLY A 707 -7.95 -2.99 22.69
N CYS A 708 -6.83 -3.66 22.38
CA CYS A 708 -5.74 -3.87 23.31
C CYS A 708 -5.03 -2.58 23.76
N ALA A 709 -4.78 -1.63 22.87
CA ALA A 709 -4.20 -0.33 23.22
C ALA A 709 -5.26 0.67 23.69
N GLY A 710 -6.54 0.39 23.40
CA GLY A 710 -7.68 1.23 23.76
C GLY A 710 -7.54 2.67 23.29
N ILE A 711 -7.08 2.89 22.05
CA ILE A 711 -6.84 4.23 21.53
C ILE A 711 -8.16 5.00 21.42
N LYS A 712 -8.19 6.16 22.09
CA LYS A 712 -9.26 7.16 22.01
C LYS A 712 -8.71 8.46 21.42
N PHE A 713 -9.51 9.11 20.59
CA PHE A 713 -9.16 10.41 20.01
C PHE A 713 -9.79 11.53 20.84
N THR A 714 -8.96 12.40 21.40
CA THR A 714 -9.37 13.57 22.18
C THR A 714 -9.03 14.86 21.44
N ASP A 715 -9.47 16.01 21.95
CA ASP A 715 -9.12 17.32 21.40
C ASP A 715 -7.60 17.57 21.42
N ASP A 716 -6.89 16.99 22.38
CA ASP A 716 -5.42 17.09 22.52
C ASP A 716 -4.67 16.03 21.71
N GLY A 717 -5.39 15.17 20.98
CA GLY A 717 -4.83 14.08 20.18
C GLY A 717 -5.16 12.68 20.73
N PRO A 718 -4.52 11.65 20.17
CA PRO A 718 -4.77 10.25 20.53
C PRO A 718 -4.17 9.89 21.90
N VAL A 719 -4.92 9.13 22.70
CA VAL A 719 -4.55 8.65 24.03
C VAL A 719 -4.79 7.14 24.12
N ALA A 720 -3.86 6.42 24.73
CA ALA A 720 -3.98 4.97 24.95
C ALA A 720 -4.52 4.66 26.36
N ILE A 721 -5.46 3.73 26.43
CA ILE A 721 -6.01 3.13 27.66
C ILE A 721 -5.88 1.60 27.50
N PRO A 722 -4.72 1.03 27.81
CA PRO A 722 -4.41 -0.32 27.38
C PRO A 722 -5.11 -1.41 28.22
N HIS A 723 -5.52 -2.47 27.53
CA HIS A 723 -6.07 -3.73 28.02
C HIS A 723 -5.20 -4.89 27.50
N PHE A 724 -4.06 -5.13 28.15
CA PHE A 724 -3.09 -6.12 27.68
C PHE A 724 -3.68 -7.53 27.60
N LEU A 725 -3.44 -8.20 26.47
CA LEU A 725 -3.77 -9.60 26.30
C LEU A 725 -2.79 -10.49 27.09
N PRO A 726 -3.22 -11.70 27.51
CA PRO A 726 -2.39 -12.61 28.30
C PRO A 726 -1.05 -12.91 27.61
N GLY A 727 0.04 -12.85 28.38
CA GLY A 727 1.40 -13.13 27.89
C GLY A 727 2.10 -11.95 27.22
N TRP A 728 1.38 -10.90 26.83
CA TRP A 728 1.99 -9.73 26.19
C TRP A 728 2.71 -8.87 27.24
N THR A 729 3.94 -8.48 26.93
CA THR A 729 4.84 -7.73 27.81
C THR A 729 5.16 -6.34 27.30
N ARG A 730 4.99 -6.09 26.00
CA ARG A 730 5.15 -4.78 25.37
C ARG A 730 4.29 -4.70 24.12
N LEU A 731 3.72 -3.52 23.87
CA LEU A 731 3.02 -3.18 22.63
C LEU A 731 3.55 -1.84 22.11
N LYS A 732 4.15 -1.82 20.92
CA LYS A 732 4.66 -0.61 20.29
C LYS A 732 4.09 -0.42 18.89
N PHE A 733 3.65 0.79 18.56
CA PHE A 733 3.10 1.12 17.24
C PHE A 733 3.13 2.63 16.99
N LYS A 734 2.85 3.02 15.74
CA LYS A 734 2.68 4.41 15.33
C LYS A 734 1.33 4.65 14.68
N LEU A 735 0.88 5.89 14.75
CA LEU A 735 -0.31 6.35 14.03
C LEU A 735 -0.19 7.82 13.63
N GLN A 736 -0.99 8.22 12.66
CA GLN A 736 -1.10 9.57 12.13
C GLN A 736 -2.46 10.15 12.49
N TRP A 737 -2.49 11.36 13.05
CA TRP A 737 -3.73 12.08 13.35
C TRP A 737 -3.52 13.58 13.17
N ARG A 738 -4.38 14.21 12.36
CA ARG A 738 -4.35 15.64 11.99
C ARG A 738 -2.97 16.09 11.49
N GLY A 739 -2.38 15.28 10.61
CA GLY A 739 -1.06 15.54 10.01
C GLY A 739 0.13 15.40 10.97
N LYS A 740 -0.06 14.85 12.17
CA LYS A 740 1.00 14.57 13.15
C LYS A 740 1.19 13.07 13.31
N LYS A 741 2.45 12.64 13.48
CA LYS A 741 2.81 11.26 13.80
C LYS A 741 2.87 11.10 15.32
N TYR A 742 2.41 9.96 15.80
CA TYR A 742 2.35 9.62 17.22
C TYR A 742 2.93 8.23 17.42
N GLU A 743 3.84 8.10 18.38
CA GLU A 743 4.41 6.81 18.79
C GLU A 743 3.88 6.42 20.17
N PHE A 744 3.51 5.15 20.30
CA PHE A 744 3.10 4.52 21.54
C PHE A 744 4.03 3.36 21.85
N ASP A 745 4.48 3.28 23.09
CA ASP A 745 5.32 2.20 23.62
C ASP A 745 4.76 1.84 25.00
N LEU A 746 3.91 0.82 25.02
CA LEU A 746 3.05 0.46 26.14
C LEU A 746 3.58 -0.82 26.80
N ASN A 747 3.38 -0.93 28.11
CA ASN A 747 3.62 -2.16 28.88
C ASN A 747 2.46 -2.42 29.87
N PRO A 748 2.37 -3.58 30.52
CA PRO A 748 1.27 -3.91 31.44
C PRO A 748 1.10 -2.97 32.65
N GLU A 749 2.14 -2.19 33.02
CA GLU A 749 2.06 -1.20 34.10
C GLU A 749 1.52 0.15 33.62
N THR A 750 1.40 0.37 32.31
CA THR A 750 0.84 1.58 31.72
C THR A 750 -0.66 1.65 31.98
N SER A 751 -1.13 2.60 32.80
CA SER A 751 -2.57 2.80 33.05
C SER A 751 -3.25 3.74 32.04
N THR A 752 -2.55 4.80 31.64
CA THR A 752 -2.99 5.75 30.60
C THR A 752 -1.74 6.44 30.05
N GLN A 753 -1.63 6.53 28.73
CA GLN A 753 -0.49 7.19 28.08
C GLN A 753 -0.98 8.15 27.00
N THR A 754 -0.67 9.43 27.18
CA THR A 754 -0.77 10.41 26.10
C THR A 754 0.36 10.13 25.11
N ALA A 755 0.02 10.13 23.84
CA ALA A 755 0.99 9.91 22.78
C ALA A 755 2.15 10.90 22.87
N GLN A 756 3.37 10.45 22.60
CA GLN A 756 4.44 11.37 22.25
C GLN A 756 4.23 11.74 20.79
N SER A 757 3.72 12.96 20.54
CA SER A 757 3.70 13.47 19.18
C SER A 757 5.14 13.57 18.71
N GLU A 758 5.49 12.84 17.67
CA GLU A 758 6.55 13.31 16.80
C GLU A 758 6.00 14.63 16.25
N ALA A 759 6.52 15.76 16.73
CA ALA A 759 6.25 17.06 16.13
C ALA A 759 6.36 16.85 14.62
N THR A 760 5.38 17.28 13.80
CA THR A 760 5.44 17.08 12.36
C THR A 760 6.75 17.68 11.87
N ILE A 761 7.74 16.81 11.67
CA ILE A 761 9.06 17.19 11.24
C ILE A 761 8.91 17.28 9.73
N SER A 762 8.59 18.48 9.24
CA SER A 762 9.03 18.92 7.91
C SER A 762 10.47 18.41 7.74
N PRO A 763 10.84 17.78 6.61
CA PRO A 763 12.02 16.91 6.48
C PRO A 763 13.17 17.37 7.37
N SER A 764 13.46 16.54 8.38
CA SER A 764 14.40 16.74 9.48
C SER A 764 15.36 17.93 9.38
N SER A 765 15.03 19.05 10.03
CA SER A 765 16.01 20.03 10.55
C SER A 765 16.62 19.57 11.89
N ARG A 766 16.46 18.29 12.23
CA ARG A 766 17.06 17.70 13.43
C ARG A 766 18.52 17.35 13.11
N PRO A 767 19.47 17.85 13.91
CA PRO A 767 20.88 17.71 13.60
C PRO A 767 21.36 16.24 13.60
N PRO A 768 22.20 15.84 12.63
CA PRO A 768 22.59 14.43 12.44
C PRO A 768 23.61 13.90 13.46
N GLY A 769 23.98 14.69 14.48
CA GLY A 769 24.97 14.31 15.49
C GLY A 769 25.34 15.47 16.42
N SER A 770 26.46 15.36 17.13
CA SER A 770 27.00 16.51 17.89
C SER A 770 27.78 17.44 16.97
N PRO A 771 27.50 18.77 16.97
CA PRO A 771 28.29 19.78 16.26
C PRO A 771 29.79 19.71 16.50
N ALA A 772 30.20 19.24 17.68
CA ALA A 772 31.60 19.08 18.08
C ALA A 772 32.37 18.02 17.25
N GLN A 773 31.69 17.26 16.39
CA GLN A 773 32.25 16.19 15.57
C GLN A 773 32.32 16.54 14.07
N ILE A 774 32.03 17.79 13.67
CA ILE A 774 32.12 18.19 12.26
C ILE A 774 33.59 18.12 11.80
N GLN A 775 33.82 17.39 10.71
CA GLN A 775 35.13 17.14 10.12
C GLN A 775 35.23 17.57 8.65
N GLY A 776 34.09 17.88 8.01
CA GLY A 776 34.05 18.34 6.62
C GLY A 776 32.95 19.37 6.35
N VAL A 777 33.19 20.25 5.38
CA VAL A 777 32.22 21.21 4.86
C VAL A 777 32.12 21.05 3.34
N ILE A 778 30.90 20.91 2.83
CA ILE A 778 30.59 20.74 1.43
C ILE A 778 29.85 21.99 0.96
N PHE A 779 30.41 22.71 -0.01
CA PHE A 779 29.81 23.93 -0.53
C PHE A 779 29.11 23.65 -1.85
N ASP A 780 27.91 24.19 -2.04
CA ASP A 780 27.49 24.48 -3.41
C ASP A 780 28.44 25.50 -4.06
N LEU A 781 28.48 25.53 -5.38
CA LEU A 781 29.35 26.44 -6.12
C LEU A 781 28.62 27.75 -6.48
N ASP A 782 27.43 27.63 -7.04
CA ASP A 782 26.67 28.70 -7.68
C ASP A 782 25.83 29.43 -6.63
N GLY A 783 26.13 30.70 -6.34
CA GLY A 783 25.42 31.49 -5.31
C GLY A 783 25.99 31.35 -3.90
N VAL A 784 26.93 30.42 -3.69
CA VAL A 784 27.65 30.23 -2.41
C VAL A 784 29.11 30.66 -2.51
N ILE A 785 29.86 30.15 -3.50
CA ILE A 785 31.28 30.49 -3.71
C ILE A 785 31.44 31.61 -4.73
N THR A 786 30.60 31.62 -5.77
CA THR A 786 30.62 32.62 -6.85
C THR A 786 29.20 32.84 -7.40
N ASP A 787 28.91 34.04 -7.92
CA ASP A 787 27.61 34.34 -8.54
C ASP A 787 27.56 33.96 -10.03
N THR A 788 27.78 32.68 -10.32
CA THR A 788 27.67 32.12 -11.68
C THR A 788 26.23 31.86 -12.11
N ALA A 789 25.26 32.08 -11.20
CA ALA A 789 23.83 32.02 -11.48
C ALA A 789 23.42 33.03 -12.58
N GLU A 790 24.05 34.21 -12.60
CA GLU A 790 23.83 35.21 -13.65
C GLU A 790 24.25 34.71 -15.04
N TYR A 791 25.34 33.95 -15.14
CA TYR A 791 25.77 33.36 -16.42
C TYR A 791 24.88 32.20 -16.86
N HIS A 792 24.31 31.46 -15.91
CA HIS A 792 23.27 30.48 -16.22
C HIS A 792 22.00 31.14 -16.76
N TYR A 793 21.56 32.24 -16.14
CA TYR A 793 20.45 33.05 -16.65
C TYR A 793 20.71 33.55 -18.07
N GLN A 794 21.86 34.19 -18.32
CA GLN A 794 22.21 34.71 -19.65
C GLN A 794 22.28 33.61 -20.71
N ALA A 795 22.81 32.43 -20.37
CA ALA A 795 22.87 31.29 -21.28
C ALA A 795 21.46 30.72 -21.59
N TRP A 796 20.57 30.66 -20.60
CA TRP A 796 19.18 30.25 -20.78
C TRP A 796 18.37 31.29 -21.56
N GLN A 797 18.52 32.57 -21.26
CA GLN A 797 17.90 33.68 -21.99
C GLN A 797 18.26 33.65 -23.46
N LYS A 798 19.56 33.48 -23.77
CA LYS A 798 20.01 33.40 -25.15
C LYS A 798 19.40 32.21 -25.89
N LEU A 799 19.34 31.03 -25.25
CA LEU A 799 18.67 29.87 -25.83
C LEU A 799 17.17 30.15 -26.03
N ALA A 800 16.50 30.75 -25.05
CA ALA A 800 15.08 31.06 -25.09
C ALA A 800 14.74 32.05 -26.23
N ASP A 801 15.54 33.10 -26.39
CA ASP A 801 15.39 34.09 -27.47
C ASP A 801 15.52 33.44 -28.85
N GLU A 802 16.49 32.53 -29.03
CA GLU A 802 16.68 31.77 -30.27
C GLU A 802 15.52 30.80 -30.57
N GLN A 803 14.78 30.38 -29.54
CA GLN A 803 13.66 29.44 -29.63
C GLN A 803 12.29 30.16 -29.59
N GLY A 804 12.28 31.49 -29.53
CA GLY A 804 11.05 32.29 -29.40
C GLY A 804 10.26 31.96 -28.14
N ILE A 805 10.96 31.70 -27.03
CA ILE A 805 10.37 31.41 -25.72
C ILE A 805 10.53 32.66 -24.84
N PRO A 806 9.43 33.24 -24.32
CA PRO A 806 9.52 34.29 -23.32
C PRO A 806 10.19 33.75 -22.05
N PHE A 807 11.36 34.28 -21.73
CA PHE A 807 12.10 33.96 -20.51
C PHE A 807 12.54 35.26 -19.86
N ASN A 808 12.40 35.34 -18.53
CA ASN A 808 12.75 36.50 -17.74
C ASN A 808 13.37 36.02 -16.41
N ARG A 809 13.83 36.97 -15.59
CA ARG A 809 14.51 36.65 -14.32
C ARG A 809 13.61 35.92 -13.32
N GLU A 810 12.32 36.24 -13.29
CA GLU A 810 11.34 35.57 -12.45
C GLU A 810 11.18 34.09 -12.84
N ALA A 811 11.08 33.79 -14.13
CA ALA A 811 11.07 32.42 -14.64
C ALA A 811 12.38 31.67 -14.38
N ASN A 812 13.52 32.37 -14.36
CA ASN A 812 14.82 31.76 -14.04
C ASN A 812 14.94 31.34 -12.58
N GLU A 813 14.28 32.05 -11.65
CA GLU A 813 14.30 31.66 -10.24
C GLU A 813 13.66 30.28 -10.01
N ALA A 814 12.64 29.93 -10.79
CA ALA A 814 12.04 28.59 -10.76
C ALA A 814 12.99 27.47 -11.28
N LEU A 815 14.09 27.84 -11.95
CA LEU A 815 15.10 26.90 -12.45
C LEU A 815 16.28 26.72 -11.49
N ARG A 816 16.36 27.51 -10.40
CA ARG A 816 17.49 27.50 -9.47
C ARG A 816 17.62 26.13 -8.79
N GLY A 817 18.79 25.52 -8.89
CA GLY A 817 19.08 24.21 -8.31
C GLY A 817 18.58 23.00 -9.10
N LEU A 818 17.89 23.18 -10.23
CA LEU A 818 17.49 22.09 -11.13
C LEU A 818 18.64 21.63 -12.03
N SER A 819 18.59 20.38 -12.50
CA SER A 819 19.53 19.91 -13.53
C SER A 819 19.29 20.62 -14.87
N ARG A 820 20.30 20.60 -15.74
CA ARG A 820 20.19 21.22 -17.08
C ARG A 820 19.02 20.70 -17.91
N ARG A 821 18.71 19.41 -17.77
CA ARG A 821 17.61 18.76 -18.50
C ARG A 821 16.26 19.22 -17.94
N GLU A 822 16.10 19.21 -16.62
CA GLU A 822 14.88 19.69 -15.96
C GLU A 822 14.65 21.18 -16.24
N SER A 823 15.70 22.00 -16.20
CA SER A 823 15.64 23.41 -16.58
C SER A 823 15.18 23.60 -18.03
N LEU A 824 15.67 22.77 -18.97
CA LEU A 824 15.23 22.82 -20.36
C LEU A 824 13.76 22.42 -20.52
N MET A 825 13.33 21.38 -19.81
CA MET A 825 11.93 20.93 -19.83
C MET A 825 10.99 22.00 -19.27
N ALA A 826 11.38 22.63 -18.15
CA ALA A 826 10.65 23.75 -17.58
C ALA A 826 10.62 24.97 -18.52
N LEU A 827 11.73 25.27 -19.19
CA LEU A 827 11.80 26.33 -20.20
C LEU A 827 10.88 26.06 -21.41
N LEU A 828 10.77 24.80 -21.83
CA LEU A 828 9.91 24.41 -22.96
C LEU A 828 8.41 24.47 -22.61
N ASN A 829 8.04 24.38 -21.33
CA ASN A 829 6.67 24.52 -20.82
C ASN A 829 5.62 23.77 -21.67
N GLY A 830 5.85 22.47 -21.89
CA GLY A 830 4.94 21.59 -22.65
C GLY A 830 5.09 21.62 -24.18
N ARG A 831 6.05 22.38 -24.74
CA ARG A 831 6.40 22.27 -26.17
C ARG A 831 7.09 20.92 -26.45
N SER A 832 6.60 20.20 -27.46
CA SER A 832 7.17 18.92 -27.88
C SER A 832 8.52 19.10 -28.59
N ALA A 833 9.55 18.39 -28.12
CA ALA A 833 10.85 18.27 -28.77
C ALA A 833 11.30 16.79 -28.73
N THR A 834 11.99 16.32 -29.77
CA THR A 834 12.60 14.99 -29.77
C THR A 834 13.83 14.96 -28.86
N GLU A 835 14.27 13.78 -28.42
CA GLU A 835 15.48 13.66 -27.60
C GLU A 835 16.73 14.25 -28.27
N ASP A 836 16.88 14.07 -29.58
CA ASP A 836 17.98 14.68 -30.34
C ASP A 836 17.93 16.22 -30.30
N GLN A 837 16.73 16.80 -30.33
CA GLN A 837 16.53 18.25 -30.21
C GLN A 837 16.82 18.74 -28.80
N LEU A 838 16.37 18.01 -27.78
CA LEU A 838 16.67 18.34 -26.38
C LEU A 838 18.18 18.30 -26.13
N GLN A 839 18.87 17.29 -26.63
CA GLN A 839 20.32 17.16 -26.50
C GLN A 839 21.06 18.30 -27.21
N GLU A 840 20.67 18.66 -28.44
CA GLU A 840 21.22 19.80 -29.18
C GLU A 840 21.07 21.13 -28.42
N MET A 841 19.90 21.38 -27.86
CA MET A 841 19.60 22.60 -27.09
C MET A 841 20.42 22.66 -25.79
N MET A 842 20.57 21.53 -25.09
CA MET A 842 21.42 21.44 -23.90
C MET A 842 22.90 21.70 -24.24
N ASP A 843 23.38 21.18 -25.36
CA ASP A 843 24.77 21.37 -25.81
C ASP A 843 25.03 22.83 -26.21
N ARG A 844 24.09 23.48 -26.90
CA ARG A 844 24.16 24.91 -27.21
C ARG A 844 24.16 25.79 -25.98
N LYS A 845 23.25 25.54 -25.03
CA LYS A 845 23.24 26.28 -23.75
C LYS A 845 24.55 26.11 -23.01
N ASN A 846 25.11 24.89 -23.00
CA ASN A 846 26.41 24.64 -22.38
C ASN A 846 27.52 25.43 -23.08
N LYS A 847 27.53 25.50 -24.41
CA LYS A 847 28.49 26.31 -25.17
C LYS A 847 28.40 27.79 -24.82
N TYR A 848 27.19 28.34 -24.68
CA TYR A 848 27.01 29.75 -24.29
C TYR A 848 27.55 30.01 -22.88
N TYR A 849 27.23 29.13 -21.94
CA TYR A 849 27.75 29.21 -20.59
C TYR A 849 29.27 29.11 -20.54
N LEU A 850 29.88 28.17 -21.28
CA LEU A 850 31.33 28.01 -21.37
C LEU A 850 32.04 29.26 -21.90
N GLU A 851 31.43 30.02 -22.81
CA GLU A 851 31.98 31.29 -23.26
C GLU A 851 31.90 32.38 -22.18
N LEU A 852 30.81 32.41 -21.40
CA LEU A 852 30.62 33.40 -20.33
C LEU A 852 31.60 33.19 -19.18
N ILE A 853 31.81 31.95 -18.74
CA ILE A 853 32.70 31.65 -17.61
C ILE A 853 34.19 31.89 -17.90
N LYS A 854 34.58 32.11 -19.17
CA LYS A 854 35.97 32.47 -19.51
C LYS A 854 36.42 33.78 -18.87
N ASN A 855 35.47 34.65 -18.54
CA ASN A 855 35.74 35.94 -17.91
C ASN A 855 35.82 35.86 -16.38
N ILE A 856 35.55 34.69 -15.78
CA ILE A 856 35.68 34.47 -14.33
C ILE A 856 37.15 34.60 -13.93
N SER A 857 37.36 35.31 -12.84
CA SER A 857 38.63 35.56 -12.20
C SER A 857 38.48 35.47 -10.68
N LYS A 858 39.59 35.65 -9.96
CA LYS A 858 39.56 35.73 -8.49
C LYS A 858 38.66 36.84 -7.93
N ALA A 859 38.35 37.87 -8.72
CA ALA A 859 37.48 38.97 -8.30
C ALA A 859 36.00 38.55 -8.19
N ASP A 860 35.64 37.39 -8.74
CA ASP A 860 34.26 36.88 -8.79
C ASP A 860 33.94 35.93 -7.63
N LEU A 861 34.83 35.82 -6.63
CA LEU A 861 34.58 35.15 -5.37
C LEU A 861 33.60 35.98 -4.54
N LEU A 862 32.56 35.33 -4.01
CA LEU A 862 31.62 36.00 -3.11
C LEU A 862 32.34 36.40 -1.79
N PRO A 863 31.99 37.55 -1.20
CA PRO A 863 32.63 38.02 0.04
C PRO A 863 32.58 36.96 1.16
N GLY A 864 33.73 36.70 1.78
CA GLY A 864 33.88 35.73 2.88
C GLY A 864 34.15 34.28 2.45
N ALA A 865 33.95 33.93 1.16
CA ALA A 865 34.17 32.56 0.68
C ALA A 865 35.65 32.13 0.78
N LEU A 866 36.58 33.01 0.38
CA LEU A 866 38.02 32.71 0.40
C LEU A 866 38.56 32.64 1.82
N GLU A 867 38.11 33.55 2.69
CA GLU A 867 38.46 33.60 4.10
C GLU A 867 38.03 32.31 4.80
N LEU A 868 36.76 31.89 4.63
CA LEU A 868 36.25 30.68 5.25
C LEU A 868 36.95 29.41 4.75
N LEU A 869 37.19 29.28 3.43
CA LEU A 869 37.95 28.15 2.88
C LEU A 869 39.39 28.09 3.40
N THR A 870 40.02 29.25 3.64
CA THR A 870 41.36 29.32 4.21
C THR A 870 41.35 28.89 5.68
N GLU A 871 40.39 29.36 6.47
CA GLU A 871 40.23 28.96 7.87
C GLU A 871 39.94 27.47 8.05
N LEU A 872 39.10 26.88 7.20
CA LEU A 872 38.82 25.44 7.23
C LEU A 872 40.09 24.63 7.04
N LYS A 873 40.93 25.01 6.05
CA LYS A 873 42.21 24.37 5.78
C LYS A 873 43.19 24.52 6.95
N GLU A 874 43.28 25.70 7.56
CA GLU A 874 44.13 25.94 8.73
C GLU A 874 43.65 25.15 9.97
N ALA A 875 42.34 24.93 10.10
CA ALA A 875 41.73 24.13 11.15
C ALA A 875 41.76 22.62 10.88
N GLY A 876 42.25 22.18 9.71
CA GLY A 876 42.28 20.76 9.32
C GLY A 876 40.91 20.16 8.99
N ILE A 877 39.92 21.00 8.70
CA ILE A 877 38.58 20.59 8.27
C ILE A 877 38.57 20.43 6.75
N LYS A 878 38.07 19.28 6.28
CA LYS A 878 38.06 19.00 4.83
C LYS A 878 37.00 19.84 4.12
N ALA A 879 37.29 20.28 2.90
CA ALA A 879 36.35 21.05 2.09
C ALA A 879 36.04 20.33 0.76
N ALA A 880 34.77 20.29 0.37
CA ALA A 880 34.35 19.76 -0.93
C ALA A 880 33.42 20.71 -1.67
N ILE A 881 33.32 20.54 -2.99
CA ILE A 881 32.26 21.17 -3.81
C ILE A 881 31.22 20.12 -4.19
N GLY A 882 29.93 20.46 -4.05
CA GLY A 882 28.79 19.68 -4.53
C GLY A 882 27.91 20.51 -5.46
N SER A 883 28.20 20.49 -6.76
CA SER A 883 27.48 21.28 -7.79
C SER A 883 26.78 20.39 -8.82
N GLY A 884 25.56 20.74 -9.24
CA GLY A 884 24.89 20.07 -10.37
C GLY A 884 25.52 20.40 -11.74
N SER A 885 26.45 21.36 -11.79
CA SER A 885 27.11 21.78 -13.02
C SER A 885 28.23 20.83 -13.41
N LYS A 886 28.26 20.43 -14.68
CA LYS A 886 29.38 19.69 -15.31
C LYS A 886 30.67 20.52 -15.44
N ASN A 887 30.64 21.81 -15.11
CA ASN A 887 31.76 22.73 -15.34
C ASN A 887 32.40 23.23 -14.03
N ALA A 888 32.05 22.62 -12.88
CA ALA A 888 32.48 23.08 -11.55
C ALA A 888 34.02 23.18 -11.42
N LYS A 889 34.74 22.21 -11.96
CA LYS A 889 36.21 22.18 -11.93
C LYS A 889 36.86 23.39 -12.65
N GLU A 890 36.39 23.73 -13.84
CA GLU A 890 36.90 24.86 -14.62
C GLU A 890 36.67 26.19 -13.89
N VAL A 891 35.50 26.35 -13.27
CA VAL A 891 35.16 27.54 -12.48
C VAL A 891 36.09 27.67 -11.27
N MET A 892 36.32 26.59 -10.52
CA MET A 892 37.24 26.59 -9.37
C MET A 892 38.69 26.95 -9.75
N GLU A 893 39.18 26.42 -10.87
CA GLU A 893 40.53 26.72 -11.36
C GLU A 893 40.69 28.21 -11.67
N ARG A 894 39.66 28.84 -12.25
CA ARG A 894 39.65 30.28 -12.56
C ARG A 894 39.51 31.18 -11.34
N LEU A 895 38.69 30.77 -10.38
CA LEU A 895 38.57 31.42 -9.07
C LEU A 895 39.85 31.24 -8.22
N GLY A 896 40.71 30.29 -8.59
CA GLY A 896 41.99 30.05 -7.93
C GLY A 896 41.84 29.47 -6.52
N ILE A 897 40.83 28.62 -6.31
CA ILE A 897 40.53 27.96 -5.03
C ILE A 897 40.77 26.44 -5.05
N SER A 898 41.22 25.88 -6.17
CA SER A 898 41.41 24.43 -6.31
C SER A 898 42.37 23.82 -5.28
N ASP A 899 43.33 24.59 -4.77
CA ASP A 899 44.27 24.16 -3.73
C ASP A 899 43.69 24.27 -2.30
N ARG A 900 42.41 24.62 -2.16
CA ARG A 900 41.64 24.72 -0.91
C ARG A 900 40.47 23.74 -0.84
N ILE A 901 40.25 22.95 -1.89
CA ILE A 901 39.17 21.97 -1.99
C ILE A 901 39.79 20.57 -2.08
N ASP A 902 39.38 19.67 -1.19
CA ASP A 902 39.87 18.29 -1.09
C ASP A 902 39.17 17.35 -2.06
N SER A 903 37.88 17.60 -2.39
CA SER A 903 37.14 16.81 -3.37
C SER A 903 36.08 17.61 -4.13
N ILE A 904 35.71 17.13 -5.31
CA ILE A 904 34.67 17.74 -6.16
C ILE A 904 33.67 16.65 -6.53
N SER A 905 32.39 16.93 -6.32
CA SER A 905 31.26 16.18 -6.86
C SER A 905 30.45 17.11 -7.75
N ASP A 906 30.45 16.80 -9.04
CA ASP A 906 29.88 17.64 -10.09
C ASP A 906 28.79 16.91 -10.89
N GLY A 907 28.25 17.55 -11.93
CA GLY A 907 27.22 16.95 -12.80
C GLY A 907 27.66 15.71 -13.61
N TYR A 908 28.91 15.23 -13.48
CA TYR A 908 29.35 13.92 -13.98
C TYR A 908 29.42 12.86 -12.88
N SER A 909 29.41 13.27 -11.61
CA SER A 909 29.69 12.41 -10.48
C SER A 909 28.47 11.57 -10.07
N VAL A 910 27.26 12.04 -10.39
CA VAL A 910 26.00 11.40 -9.99
C VAL A 910 24.94 11.48 -11.09
N THR A 911 24.04 10.50 -11.10
CA THR A 911 22.92 10.46 -12.07
C THR A 911 21.74 11.32 -11.62
N ARG A 912 21.46 11.38 -10.31
CA ARG A 912 20.39 12.21 -9.73
C ARG A 912 21.00 13.47 -9.11
N SER A 913 20.52 14.63 -9.54
CA SER A 913 20.91 15.93 -8.98
C SER A 913 20.01 16.29 -7.79
N LYS A 914 20.33 17.39 -7.11
CA LYS A 914 19.48 18.03 -6.08
C LYS A 914 18.04 18.15 -6.61
N PRO A 915 17.00 17.80 -5.83
CA PRO A 915 16.99 17.59 -4.37
C PRO A 915 17.40 16.19 -3.90
N ALA A 916 17.83 15.28 -4.79
CA ALA A 916 18.36 13.99 -4.35
C ALA A 916 19.69 14.15 -3.57
N PRO A 917 19.93 13.34 -2.52
CA PRO A 917 21.11 13.47 -1.66
C PRO A 917 22.42 13.00 -2.32
N ASP A 918 22.33 12.30 -3.45
CA ASP A 918 23.39 11.58 -4.14
C ASP A 918 24.66 12.43 -4.31
N LEU A 919 24.52 13.70 -4.71
CA LEU A 919 25.64 14.61 -4.95
C LEU A 919 26.46 14.88 -3.68
N PHE A 920 25.78 15.08 -2.55
CA PHE A 920 26.44 15.34 -1.27
C PHE A 920 26.96 14.05 -0.63
N LEU A 921 26.22 12.95 -0.73
CA LEU A 921 26.69 11.63 -0.28
C LEU A 921 27.97 11.22 -1.00
N HIS A 922 28.04 11.44 -2.32
CA HIS A 922 29.27 11.22 -3.09
C HIS A 922 30.41 12.12 -2.61
N ALA A 923 30.15 13.41 -2.35
CA ALA A 923 31.17 14.32 -1.83
C ALA A 923 31.73 13.87 -0.46
N ALA A 924 30.87 13.48 0.48
CA ALA A 924 31.29 12.95 1.78
C ALA A 924 32.12 11.65 1.63
N GLN A 925 31.71 10.76 0.74
CA GLN A 925 32.45 9.55 0.42
C GLN A 925 33.87 9.87 -0.11
N GLN A 926 34.01 10.84 -1.02
CA GLN A 926 35.31 11.28 -1.52
C GLN A 926 36.18 11.93 -0.44
N LEU A 927 35.56 12.60 0.54
CA LEU A 927 36.26 13.09 1.73
C LEU A 927 36.62 11.97 2.71
N GLY A 928 36.08 10.75 2.55
CA GLY A 928 36.22 9.66 3.52
C GLY A 928 35.57 9.98 4.86
N LEU A 929 34.45 10.69 4.85
CA LEU A 929 33.71 11.11 6.03
C LEU A 929 32.29 10.52 6.02
N GLU A 930 31.78 10.19 7.20
CA GLU A 930 30.36 9.88 7.38
C GLU A 930 29.51 11.14 7.18
N PRO A 931 28.31 11.05 6.57
CA PRO A 931 27.46 12.21 6.31
C PRO A 931 27.16 13.07 7.56
N ALA A 932 26.98 12.43 8.71
CA ALA A 932 26.71 13.10 9.98
C ALA A 932 27.84 14.05 10.46
N TYR A 933 29.06 13.90 9.92
CA TYR A 933 30.22 14.74 10.21
C TYR A 933 30.46 15.84 9.17
N CYS A 934 29.55 15.98 8.21
CA CYS A 934 29.60 16.98 7.15
C CYS A 934 28.56 18.09 7.37
N VAL A 935 28.93 19.30 6.98
CA VAL A 935 28.01 20.45 6.85
C VAL A 935 27.92 20.83 5.39
N VAL A 936 26.71 20.95 4.86
CA VAL A 936 26.46 21.50 3.53
C VAL A 936 26.13 22.99 3.66
N VAL A 937 26.76 23.82 2.82
CA VAL A 937 26.42 25.25 2.67
C VAL A 937 25.77 25.46 1.31
N GLU A 938 24.54 25.97 1.30
CA GLU A 938 23.72 26.08 0.09
C GLU A 938 22.82 27.33 0.07
N ASP A 939 22.59 27.92 -1.11
CA ASP A 939 21.70 29.06 -1.35
C ASP A 939 20.30 28.68 -1.90
N ALA A 940 20.09 27.45 -2.38
CA ALA A 940 18.84 26.96 -2.97
C ALA A 940 18.07 25.99 -2.05
N GLY A 941 16.73 26.08 -2.07
CA GLY A 941 15.85 25.21 -1.28
C GLY A 941 16.03 23.71 -1.59
N SER A 942 16.14 23.36 -2.88
CA SER A 942 16.38 21.97 -3.31
C SER A 942 17.71 21.40 -2.82
N GLY A 943 18.75 22.23 -2.70
CA GLY A 943 20.02 21.77 -2.13
C GLY A 943 19.98 21.67 -0.60
N VAL A 944 19.21 22.51 0.08
CA VAL A 944 18.96 22.32 1.53
C VAL A 944 18.22 20.99 1.74
N GLU A 945 17.20 20.69 0.96
CA GLU A 945 16.50 19.40 0.99
C GLU A 945 17.44 18.22 0.75
N ALA A 946 18.32 18.32 -0.25
CA ALA A 946 19.33 17.30 -0.53
C ALA A 946 20.30 17.08 0.64
N ALA A 947 20.72 18.16 1.33
CA ALA A 947 21.59 18.06 2.49
C ALA A 947 20.91 17.35 3.67
N LEU A 948 19.65 17.68 3.94
CA LEU A 948 18.85 17.06 5.00
C LEU A 948 18.57 15.59 4.68
N ALA A 949 18.23 15.28 3.43
CA ALA A 949 18.03 13.90 2.96
C ALA A 949 19.32 13.08 3.02
N ALA A 950 20.50 13.71 2.90
CA ALA A 950 21.80 13.07 3.04
C ALA A 950 22.19 12.81 4.51
N GLY A 951 21.39 13.25 5.49
CA GLY A 951 21.73 13.16 6.92
C GLY A 951 22.91 14.06 7.30
N MET A 952 23.06 15.21 6.63
CA MET A 952 24.13 16.18 6.89
C MET A 952 23.59 17.42 7.60
N TRP A 953 24.49 18.17 8.24
CA TRP A 953 24.16 19.53 8.69
C TRP A 953 23.94 20.43 7.47
N ALA A 954 23.09 21.44 7.58
CA ALA A 954 22.73 22.32 6.46
C ALA A 954 22.78 23.78 6.92
N VAL A 955 23.52 24.61 6.17
CA VAL A 955 23.60 26.05 6.33
C VAL A 955 23.02 26.69 5.07
N GLY A 956 21.88 27.36 5.21
CA GLY A 956 21.18 28.04 4.14
C GLY A 956 21.63 29.48 3.97
N LEU A 957 21.96 29.91 2.75
CA LEU A 957 22.31 31.30 2.43
C LEU A 957 21.15 32.03 1.73
N GLY A 958 20.73 33.15 2.30
CA GLY A 958 19.70 34.03 1.75
C GLY A 958 18.39 34.06 2.55
N PRO A 959 17.25 34.44 1.91
CA PRO A 959 16.00 34.67 2.62
C PRO A 959 15.43 33.39 3.26
N VAL A 960 14.83 33.52 4.44
CA VAL A 960 14.29 32.39 5.23
C VAL A 960 13.20 31.66 4.47
N GLU A 961 12.44 32.36 3.62
CA GLU A 961 11.40 31.77 2.78
C GLU A 961 11.95 30.75 1.78
N ARG A 962 13.24 30.84 1.42
CA ARG A 962 13.91 29.97 0.44
C ARG A 962 14.69 28.83 1.08
N VAL A 963 15.44 29.13 2.14
CA VAL A 963 16.39 28.19 2.77
C VAL A 963 16.07 27.89 4.23
N GLY A 964 14.87 28.25 4.69
CA GLY A 964 14.43 28.14 6.09
C GLY A 964 14.38 26.73 6.65
N ALA A 965 14.47 25.70 5.80
CA ALA A 965 14.60 24.31 6.24
C ALA A 965 16.01 23.98 6.77
N ALA A 966 17.02 24.82 6.52
CA ALA A 966 18.38 24.60 6.97
C ALA A 966 18.52 24.69 8.50
N HIS A 967 19.51 24.00 9.06
CA HIS A 967 19.81 24.01 10.50
C HIS A 967 20.28 25.39 10.99
N LEU A 968 20.87 26.18 10.09
CA LEU A 968 21.29 27.56 10.31
C LEU A 968 21.06 28.34 9.02
N VAL A 969 20.46 29.54 9.12
CA VAL A 969 20.27 30.43 7.97
C VAL A 969 21.11 31.68 8.17
N LEU A 970 21.90 32.04 7.14
CA LEU A 970 22.76 33.22 7.12
C LEU A 970 22.44 34.08 5.89
N PRO A 971 22.60 35.40 5.95
CA PRO A 971 22.35 36.26 4.79
C PRO A 971 23.39 36.08 3.68
N SER A 972 24.65 35.80 4.04
CA SER A 972 25.78 35.54 3.14
C SER A 972 26.96 34.93 3.91
N LEU A 973 28.08 34.67 3.23
CA LEU A 973 29.35 34.26 3.87
C LEU A 973 30.17 35.45 4.42
N GLU A 974 29.74 36.70 4.21
CA GLU A 974 30.49 37.87 4.62
C GLU A 974 30.61 37.94 6.15
N GLY A 975 31.85 37.95 6.67
CA GLY A 975 32.11 37.93 8.11
C GLY A 975 31.86 36.58 8.80
N VAL A 976 31.59 35.51 8.04
CA VAL A 976 31.44 34.16 8.58
C VAL A 976 32.81 33.52 8.78
N HIS A 977 33.16 33.31 10.04
CA HIS A 977 34.39 32.61 10.45
C HIS A 977 34.05 31.19 10.92
N TRP A 978 34.92 30.21 10.65
CA TRP A 978 34.70 28.80 10.99
C TRP A 978 34.36 28.61 12.48
N SER A 979 35.10 29.31 13.35
CA SER A 979 34.89 29.24 14.80
C SER A 979 33.50 29.74 15.26
N ASN A 980 32.90 30.68 14.54
CA ASN A 980 31.56 31.18 14.82
C ASN A 980 30.49 30.26 14.23
N LEU A 981 30.71 29.79 12.99
CA LEU A 981 29.83 28.84 12.31
C LEU A 981 29.67 27.54 13.12
N HIS A 982 30.79 26.98 13.56
CA HIS A 982 30.82 25.79 14.41
C HIS A 982 30.11 26.01 15.76
N LYS A 983 30.27 27.17 16.39
CA LYS A 983 29.57 27.52 17.64
C LYS A 983 28.06 27.72 17.45
N GLN A 984 27.64 28.33 16.35
CA GLN A 984 26.22 28.55 16.05
C GLN A 984 25.51 27.22 15.78
N LEU A 985 26.16 26.29 15.08
CA LEU A 985 25.67 24.92 14.93
C LEU A 985 25.64 24.18 16.29
N ALA A 986 26.62 24.42 17.17
CA ALA A 986 26.67 23.90 18.55
C ALA A 986 25.61 24.46 19.52
N GLY A 987 25.15 25.69 19.30
CA GLY A 987 24.33 26.47 20.23
C GLY A 987 22.81 26.24 20.16
N ASN A 988 22.31 25.41 19.23
CA ASN A 988 20.87 25.24 18.99
C ASN A 988 20.14 24.33 20.03
N ARG A 989 20.58 24.37 21.30
CA ARG A 989 19.81 23.87 22.44
C ARG A 989 19.37 25.05 23.30
N LEU A 990 18.04 25.17 23.45
CA LEU A 990 17.25 25.94 24.45
C LEU A 990 16.51 27.16 23.90
N ILE A 991 15.18 27.05 23.82
CA ILE A 991 14.26 28.00 24.45
C ILE A 991 13.16 27.17 25.16
N PRO A 992 12.97 27.31 26.49
CA PRO A 992 11.84 26.73 27.22
C PRO A 992 10.69 27.74 27.38
N CYS A 993 9.50 27.35 26.93
CA CYS A 993 8.14 27.55 27.48
C CYS A 993 7.11 27.47 26.34
#